data_AF-A0A068V1W9-F1
#
_entry.id   AF-A0A068V1W9-F1
#
_cell.length_a   1.000
_cell.length_b   1.000
_cell.length_c   1.000
_cell.angle_alpha   90.00
_cell.angle_beta   90.00
_cell.angle_gamma   90.00
#
_symmetry.space_group_name_H-M   'P 1'
#
loop_
_entity.id
_entity.type
_entity.pdbx_description
1 polymer ?
#
loop_
_entity_poly.entity_id
_entity_poly.type
_entity_poly.pdbx_seq_one_letter_code
_entity_poly.pdbx_strand_id
1 'polypeptide(L)'
;MGGIGKTTLAKEIGRMAETNGLFNKVIFAVVSRNMDVRKIQGRIGDMLGLYFQEESEMGRAGRLFERLTTQERILLILDDVWNFVNFKEIGIPVNFKGKGCKILITTRQRNLCSTMALIKTNEIPLRLLSEEESRNLFKSNAGSLTDTFSPQQDDVAMKVARECGGLPLALVTVGRALRNKDLELWKAALQQLKKSRPLNINYNEKDIFSCLKLSYDHLQSEEAKECFLLCCLFPEDHDIKIEDIARYALGKGMFTDVETMEEARRETRWIIRNLTDCCLLLDSSTADSVRMHDMVRDFAISMASTGEHGFVIKAGLGLKEWPNQETLERNAVIISLMTNHIQSLPDCLICPKLEILLLAENEVFEVIPEGFFLGMPTLRVLDLSEKIGARSLNRYFEPDKWTSMPSSSFKLPSSFEALVNLRTLHLNHCKLDDVAVLGKLKRLEVLSFYGCDIEELPNEIGELVNLRSLDLNFCQKLKTVPATLISRLSRLEELYMWESFHQWAIQGMVEDTSKACLSEITSLSRLTTLCVQVSNPESVPRKFHIPNVQKFEIVIGKGYDSVTCYPNSRSLSLREIKTSIPEGVKDILQNTEDMRLFCLYDEMIRSILDVDPGTLNNLRYLKVVACMETPFLLSMNQSASDAPAILAALESLHLHVMSELFLICPKLLPVGSLHKLKLLKVQSCKRMWTAITATLLRRLLSLEEVEVTWCEQMSSIFDLGNISSENQQFLLSNLRIIRLTGLESLRTIWKGGVKPLPPSVRLAKLTVVELSSCGRLTVIFPYSIAQNLLQLEVLKINCCNKLESIVEERPDVSVDQYQPACFPNLRIIEVSECSRLRKLFSVAKARYLQQLKEINISSCKDMVELISHDEEGEEDTEDKRISLPELYSMKIKDMSSINRLCATSFSVDLPSLEQVVLEKCPNMEEFNSDPQKYGVGHAPKLKVGQI
;
A
#
# COMPACT_ATOMS: atom_id res chain seq x y z
N MET A 1 0.27 24.31 -24.34
CA MET A 1 0.86 24.93 -23.12
C MET A 1 0.90 23.92 -21.98
N GLY A 2 1.93 23.97 -21.15
CA GLY A 2 2.03 23.22 -19.89
C GLY A 2 1.19 23.88 -18.78
N GLY A 3 0.84 23.13 -17.72
CA GLY A 3 0.12 23.67 -16.54
C GLY A 3 -1.34 24.09 -16.75
N ILE A 4 -1.92 23.89 -17.94
CA ILE A 4 -3.31 24.28 -18.27
C ILE A 4 -4.39 23.29 -17.80
N GLY A 5 -4.01 22.20 -17.15
CA GLY A 5 -4.95 21.19 -16.63
C GLY A 5 -5.36 20.08 -17.61
N LYS A 6 -4.56 19.81 -18.67
CA LYS A 6 -4.83 18.72 -19.63
C LYS A 6 -4.96 17.35 -18.96
N THR A 7 -3.98 16.99 -18.14
CA THR A 7 -3.97 15.75 -17.35
C THR A 7 -5.15 15.68 -16.39
N THR A 8 -5.44 16.77 -15.68
CA THR A 8 -6.59 16.86 -14.76
C THR A 8 -7.90 16.62 -15.49
N LEU A 9 -8.10 17.25 -16.65
CA LEU A 9 -9.29 17.05 -17.48
C LEU A 9 -9.35 15.63 -18.04
N ALA A 10 -8.24 15.06 -18.49
CA ALA A 10 -8.20 13.69 -19.00
C ALA A 10 -8.56 12.66 -17.92
N LYS A 11 -8.05 12.84 -16.68
CA LYS A 11 -8.43 12.03 -15.53
C LYS A 11 -9.93 12.14 -15.23
N GLU A 12 -10.47 13.35 -15.24
CA GLU A 12 -11.90 13.57 -14.98
C GLU A 12 -12.79 13.01 -16.09
N ILE A 13 -12.41 13.17 -17.36
CA ILE A 13 -13.08 12.52 -18.50
C ILE A 13 -13.05 11.00 -18.33
N GLY A 14 -11.91 10.42 -17.95
CA GLY A 14 -11.79 8.99 -17.66
C GLY A 14 -12.74 8.54 -16.56
N ARG A 15 -12.75 9.26 -15.43
CA ARG A 15 -13.63 8.99 -14.28
C ARG A 15 -15.11 9.08 -14.65
N MET A 16 -15.51 10.13 -15.38
CA MET A 16 -16.89 10.30 -15.85
C MET A 16 -17.28 9.21 -16.86
N ALA A 17 -16.35 8.81 -17.73
CA ALA A 17 -16.56 7.75 -18.71
C ALA A 17 -16.81 6.39 -18.05
N GLU A 18 -16.10 6.06 -16.97
CA GLU A 18 -16.36 4.86 -16.16
C GLU A 18 -17.67 4.97 -15.39
N THR A 19 -17.88 6.07 -14.66
CA THR A 19 -19.06 6.26 -13.80
C THR A 19 -20.38 6.21 -14.60
N ASN A 20 -20.37 6.75 -15.82
CA ASN A 20 -21.53 6.77 -16.71
C ASN A 20 -21.67 5.52 -17.58
N GLY A 21 -20.80 4.51 -17.44
CA GLY A 21 -20.84 3.27 -18.22
C GLY A 21 -20.64 3.45 -19.73
N LEU A 22 -19.99 4.55 -20.14
CA LEU A 22 -19.74 4.85 -21.56
C LEU A 22 -18.73 3.88 -22.17
N PHE A 23 -17.78 3.41 -21.36
CA PHE A 23 -16.77 2.42 -21.71
C PHE A 23 -16.75 1.32 -20.63
N ASN A 24 -16.39 0.11 -21.04
CA ASN A 24 -16.22 -1.04 -20.15
C ASN A 24 -14.94 -0.92 -19.31
N LYS A 25 -13.91 -0.25 -19.84
CA LYS A 25 -12.59 -0.06 -19.22
C LYS A 25 -12.00 1.29 -19.65
N VAL A 26 -11.40 2.03 -18.71
CA VAL A 26 -10.54 3.17 -19.01
C VAL A 26 -9.11 2.84 -18.62
N ILE A 27 -8.16 3.11 -19.52
CA ILE A 27 -6.74 2.86 -19.35
C ILE A 27 -6.04 4.22 -19.36
N PHE A 28 -5.16 4.47 -18.40
CA PHE A 28 -4.40 5.71 -18.29
C PHE A 28 -2.90 5.40 -18.28
N ALA A 29 -2.19 5.84 -19.31
CA ALA A 29 -0.75 5.67 -19.46
C ALA A 29 -0.09 7.02 -19.73
N VAL A 30 0.95 7.35 -18.96
CA VAL A 30 1.78 8.55 -19.19
C VAL A 30 2.87 8.21 -20.21
N VAL A 31 3.07 9.08 -21.19
CA VAL A 31 4.08 8.95 -22.24
C VAL A 31 5.15 10.00 -21.99
N SER A 32 6.22 9.60 -21.32
CA SER A 32 7.38 10.47 -21.06
C SER A 32 8.05 10.93 -22.35
N ARG A 33 8.77 12.06 -22.30
CA ARG A 33 9.54 12.63 -23.42
C ARG A 33 10.50 11.61 -24.05
N ASN A 34 11.13 10.79 -23.21
CA ASN A 34 11.87 9.60 -23.61
C ASN A 34 10.96 8.38 -23.50
N MET A 35 10.49 7.90 -24.64
CA MET A 35 9.51 6.83 -24.74
C MET A 35 10.17 5.48 -24.47
N ASP A 36 9.79 4.84 -23.36
CA ASP A 36 10.08 3.42 -23.11
C ASP A 36 8.84 2.60 -23.50
N VAL A 37 8.88 2.01 -24.70
CA VAL A 37 7.79 1.20 -25.26
C VAL A 37 7.42 0.08 -24.29
N ARG A 38 8.40 -0.59 -23.72
CA ARG A 38 8.22 -1.73 -22.81
C ARG A 38 7.50 -1.33 -21.52
N LYS A 39 7.81 -0.14 -20.97
CA LYS A 39 7.13 0.44 -19.79
C LYS A 39 5.69 0.79 -20.09
N ILE A 40 5.43 1.40 -21.26
CA ILE A 40 4.07 1.73 -21.71
C ILE A 40 3.24 0.46 -21.91
N GLN A 41 3.80 -0.57 -22.58
CA GLN A 41 3.15 -1.86 -22.76
C GLN A 41 2.80 -2.53 -21.43
N GLY A 42 3.73 -2.51 -20.47
CA GLY A 42 3.49 -3.00 -19.11
C GLY A 42 2.31 -2.31 -18.45
N ARG A 43 2.31 -0.97 -18.45
CA ARG A 43 1.23 -0.19 -17.83
C ARG A 43 -0.14 -0.44 -18.44
N ILE A 44 -0.22 -0.52 -19.76
CA ILE A 44 -1.47 -0.84 -20.46
C ILE A 44 -1.92 -2.27 -20.12
N GLY A 45 -0.98 -3.23 -20.09
CA GLY A 45 -1.23 -4.61 -19.71
C GLY A 45 -1.80 -4.75 -18.30
N ASP A 46 -1.18 -4.11 -17.32
CA ASP A 46 -1.61 -4.14 -15.91
C ASP A 46 -3.07 -3.67 -15.77
N MET A 47 -3.45 -2.55 -16.41
CA MET A 47 -4.81 -2.02 -16.35
C MET A 47 -5.84 -2.89 -17.08
N LEU A 48 -5.40 -3.64 -18.09
CA LEU A 48 -6.20 -4.64 -18.79
C LEU A 48 -6.30 -5.97 -18.03
N GLY A 49 -5.52 -6.17 -16.97
CA GLY A 49 -5.38 -7.47 -16.30
C GLY A 49 -4.67 -8.51 -17.17
N LEU A 50 -3.78 -8.06 -18.07
CA LEU A 50 -2.98 -8.92 -18.93
C LEU A 50 -1.62 -9.19 -18.29
N TYR A 51 -1.27 -10.48 -18.25
CA TYR A 51 0.09 -10.91 -17.94
C TYR A 51 0.81 -11.30 -19.24
N PHE A 52 1.95 -10.66 -19.52
CA PHE A 52 2.76 -10.95 -20.70
C PHE A 52 3.66 -12.17 -20.44
N GLN A 53 3.52 -13.19 -21.27
CA GLN A 53 4.47 -14.32 -21.29
C GLN A 53 5.65 -14.03 -22.22
N GLU A 54 5.47 -13.10 -23.15
CA GLU A 54 6.43 -12.70 -24.17
C GLU A 54 7.46 -11.71 -23.61
N GLU A 55 8.76 -11.98 -23.83
CA GLU A 55 9.81 -11.09 -23.37
C GLU A 55 10.08 -9.92 -24.33
N SER A 56 9.90 -10.15 -25.64
CA SER A 56 10.17 -9.18 -26.70
C SER A 56 9.06 -8.13 -26.82
N GLU A 57 9.43 -6.89 -27.14
CA GLU A 57 8.46 -5.81 -27.34
C GLU A 57 7.46 -6.14 -28.46
N MET A 58 7.89 -6.81 -29.52
CA MET A 58 7.01 -7.28 -30.60
C MET A 58 5.96 -8.29 -30.13
N GLY A 59 6.36 -9.28 -29.32
CA GLY A 59 5.44 -10.29 -28.80
C GLY A 59 4.38 -9.67 -27.88
N ARG A 60 4.83 -8.76 -27.00
CA ARG A 60 3.93 -8.00 -26.11
C ARG A 60 2.97 -7.10 -26.89
N ALA A 61 3.46 -6.44 -27.95
CA ALA A 61 2.62 -5.64 -28.84
C ALA A 61 1.51 -6.48 -29.49
N GLY A 62 1.82 -7.68 -29.96
CA GLY A 62 0.84 -8.61 -30.55
C GLY A 62 -0.27 -8.97 -29.55
N ARG A 63 0.10 -9.27 -28.30
CA ARG A 63 -0.86 -9.64 -27.26
C ARG A 63 -1.73 -8.46 -26.79
N LEU A 64 -1.14 -7.26 -26.71
CA LEU A 64 -1.92 -6.04 -26.47
C LEU A 64 -2.92 -5.78 -27.58
N PHE A 65 -2.50 -5.94 -28.83
CA PHE A 65 -3.37 -5.74 -29.98
C PHE A 65 -4.58 -6.68 -29.94
N GLU A 66 -4.38 -7.95 -29.63
CA GLU A 66 -5.46 -8.93 -29.47
C GLU A 66 -6.46 -8.52 -28.38
N ARG A 67 -5.96 -8.10 -27.21
CA ARG A 67 -6.84 -7.68 -26.09
C ARG A 67 -7.58 -6.37 -26.34
N LEU A 68 -6.96 -5.43 -27.03
CA LEU A 68 -7.55 -4.12 -27.35
C LEU A 68 -8.55 -4.19 -28.51
N THR A 69 -8.57 -5.30 -29.26
CA THR A 69 -9.50 -5.55 -30.39
C THR A 69 -10.67 -6.47 -30.06
N THR A 70 -10.87 -6.81 -28.77
CA THR A 70 -12.06 -7.57 -28.31
C THR A 70 -13.36 -6.76 -28.47
N GLN A 71 -14.51 -7.38 -28.15
CA GLN A 71 -15.82 -6.70 -28.26
C GLN A 71 -16.07 -5.64 -27.16
N GLU A 72 -15.13 -5.40 -26.25
CA GLU A 72 -15.25 -4.42 -25.18
C GLU A 72 -15.01 -2.97 -25.67
N ARG A 73 -15.76 -2.02 -25.12
CA ARG A 73 -15.53 -0.58 -25.34
C ARG A 73 -14.44 -0.11 -24.38
N ILE A 74 -13.24 0.13 -24.90
CA ILE A 74 -12.09 0.59 -24.11
C ILE A 74 -11.81 2.06 -24.44
N LEU A 75 -11.49 2.88 -23.44
CA LEU A 75 -10.92 4.21 -23.62
C LEU A 75 -9.46 4.18 -23.17
N LEU A 76 -8.53 4.42 -24.08
CA LEU A 76 -7.10 4.51 -23.80
C LEU A 76 -6.67 5.98 -23.76
N ILE A 77 -6.25 6.45 -22.60
CA ILE A 77 -5.75 7.80 -22.37
C ILE A 77 -4.22 7.74 -22.35
N LEU A 78 -3.60 8.38 -23.35
CA LEU A 78 -2.16 8.58 -23.44
C LEU A 78 -1.85 10.02 -23.05
N ASP A 79 -1.30 10.19 -21.85
CA ASP A 79 -1.06 11.49 -21.26
C ASP A 79 0.35 12.01 -21.56
N ASP A 80 0.45 13.31 -21.79
CA ASP A 80 1.63 14.13 -22.09
C ASP A 80 2.52 13.64 -23.24
N VAL A 81 1.92 13.28 -24.38
CA VAL A 81 2.69 12.82 -25.55
C VAL A 81 3.49 13.96 -26.18
N TRP A 82 4.82 13.80 -26.24
CA TRP A 82 5.77 14.80 -26.76
C TRP A 82 6.21 14.59 -28.21
N ASN A 83 6.41 13.34 -28.62
CA ASN A 83 7.00 12.97 -29.91
C ASN A 83 6.11 11.94 -30.64
N PHE A 84 6.44 11.64 -31.90
CA PHE A 84 5.75 10.62 -32.68
C PHE A 84 5.71 9.28 -31.92
N VAL A 85 4.51 8.71 -31.78
CA VAL A 85 4.29 7.40 -31.14
C VAL A 85 3.94 6.39 -32.21
N ASN A 86 4.75 5.33 -32.29
CA ASN A 86 4.46 4.20 -33.16
C ASN A 86 3.46 3.25 -32.47
N PHE A 87 2.16 3.49 -32.67
CA PHE A 87 1.11 2.68 -32.07
C PHE A 87 1.24 1.18 -32.38
N LYS A 88 1.76 0.83 -33.56
CA LYS A 88 1.97 -0.57 -33.96
C LYS A 88 3.02 -1.27 -33.08
N GLU A 89 4.06 -0.55 -32.70
CA GLU A 89 5.14 -1.05 -31.84
C GLU A 89 4.69 -1.25 -30.40
N ILE A 90 3.75 -0.43 -29.93
CA ILE A 90 3.13 -0.61 -28.61
C ILE A 90 2.06 -1.72 -28.66
N GLY A 91 1.42 -1.96 -29.81
CA GLY A 91 0.30 -2.90 -29.93
C GLY A 91 -1.07 -2.24 -29.83
N ILE A 92 -1.16 -0.93 -30.05
CA ILE A 92 -2.41 -0.17 -30.00
C ILE A 92 -3.10 -0.23 -31.38
N PRO A 93 -4.37 -0.66 -31.47
CA PRO A 93 -5.08 -0.72 -32.75
C PRO A 93 -5.42 0.69 -33.24
N VAL A 94 -5.00 1.02 -34.47
CA VAL A 94 -5.29 2.29 -35.13
C VAL A 94 -6.27 2.06 -36.29
N ASN A 95 -7.26 2.94 -36.46
CA ASN A 95 -8.24 2.90 -37.56
C ASN A 95 -9.09 1.60 -37.65
N PHE A 96 -9.28 0.92 -36.53
CA PHE A 96 -10.09 -0.30 -36.46
C PHE A 96 -11.59 0.01 -36.63
N LYS A 97 -12.29 -0.70 -37.53
CA LYS A 97 -13.71 -0.45 -37.86
C LYS A 97 -14.72 -1.13 -36.90
N GLY A 98 -14.25 -1.78 -35.83
CA GLY A 98 -15.10 -2.44 -34.82
C GLY A 98 -15.53 -1.53 -33.66
N LYS A 99 -16.26 -2.09 -32.66
CA LYS A 99 -16.72 -1.37 -31.44
C LYS A 99 -15.60 -1.05 -30.43
N GLY A 100 -14.35 -1.39 -30.73
CA GLY A 100 -13.25 -1.48 -29.76
C GLY A 100 -12.24 -0.34 -29.85
N CYS A 101 -11.85 0.15 -28.67
CA CYS A 101 -10.79 1.13 -28.37
C CYS A 101 -10.93 2.54 -28.98
N LYS A 102 -11.28 3.54 -28.14
CA LYS A 102 -11.07 4.96 -28.42
C LYS A 102 -9.80 5.44 -27.72
N ILE A 103 -9.07 6.35 -28.37
CA ILE A 103 -7.82 6.90 -27.83
C ILE A 103 -8.01 8.39 -27.55
N LEU A 104 -7.67 8.82 -26.34
CA LEU A 104 -7.55 10.22 -25.95
C LEU A 104 -6.06 10.52 -25.75
N ILE A 105 -5.55 11.53 -26.44
CA ILE A 105 -4.15 11.94 -26.33
C ILE A 105 -4.13 13.34 -25.72
N THR A 106 -3.34 13.55 -24.68
CA THR A 106 -3.00 14.90 -24.25
C THR A 106 -1.61 15.24 -24.77
N THR A 107 -1.44 16.44 -25.31
CA THR A 107 -0.15 16.90 -25.85
C THR A 107 -0.04 18.42 -25.75
N ARG A 108 1.20 18.92 -25.73
CA ARG A 108 1.50 20.35 -25.85
C ARG A 108 1.69 20.78 -27.31
N GLN A 109 1.89 19.81 -28.23
CA GLN A 109 2.18 20.05 -29.64
C GLN A 109 0.93 19.90 -30.51
N ARG A 110 0.49 21.00 -31.11
CA ARG A 110 -0.70 20.99 -31.99
C ARG A 110 -0.51 20.12 -33.24
N ASN A 111 0.70 20.11 -33.80
CA ASN A 111 1.01 19.40 -35.04
C ASN A 111 1.35 17.92 -34.85
N LEU A 112 1.28 17.40 -33.62
CA LEU A 112 1.62 16.00 -33.35
C LEU A 112 0.60 15.05 -34.00
N CYS A 113 -0.69 15.37 -33.88
CA CYS A 113 -1.78 14.55 -34.42
C CYS A 113 -1.74 14.41 -35.95
N SER A 114 -1.32 15.46 -36.67
CA SER A 114 -1.18 15.41 -38.14
C SER A 114 0.01 14.54 -38.57
N THR A 115 1.05 14.46 -37.75
CA THR A 115 2.25 13.64 -37.99
C THR A 115 1.98 12.14 -37.80
N MET A 116 0.94 11.77 -37.05
CA MET A 116 0.58 10.37 -36.73
C MET A 116 -0.37 9.70 -37.74
N ALA A 117 -0.73 10.38 -38.85
CA ALA A 117 -1.57 9.85 -39.93
C ALA A 117 -2.92 9.22 -39.47
N LEU A 118 -3.53 9.77 -38.43
CA LEU A 118 -4.82 9.32 -37.88
C LEU A 118 -5.99 9.77 -38.78
N ILE A 119 -6.87 8.85 -39.19
CA ILE A 119 -7.90 9.10 -40.23
C ILE A 119 -9.04 10.03 -39.72
N LYS A 120 -9.26 10.10 -38.40
CA LYS A 120 -10.26 10.98 -37.75
C LYS A 120 -9.73 11.50 -36.41
N THR A 121 -9.30 12.76 -36.35
CA THR A 121 -8.86 13.42 -35.11
C THR A 121 -9.73 14.62 -34.80
N ASN A 122 -10.39 14.61 -33.64
CA ASN A 122 -11.07 15.78 -33.11
C ASN A 122 -10.13 16.47 -32.11
N GLU A 123 -9.64 17.66 -32.44
CA GLU A 123 -8.82 18.46 -31.54
C GLU A 123 -9.71 19.22 -30.55
N ILE A 124 -9.41 19.09 -29.26
CA ILE A 124 -10.08 19.85 -28.19
C ILE A 124 -9.08 20.86 -27.63
N PRO A 125 -9.10 22.12 -28.10
CA PRO A 125 -8.20 23.14 -27.57
C PRO A 125 -8.65 23.56 -26.17
N LEU A 126 -7.78 23.35 -25.18
CA LEU A 126 -7.99 23.87 -23.83
C LEU A 126 -7.65 25.37 -23.79
N ARG A 127 -8.58 26.17 -23.27
CA ARG A 127 -8.44 27.61 -23.10
C ARG A 127 -7.96 27.92 -21.69
N LEU A 128 -7.35 29.10 -21.53
CA LEU A 128 -7.08 29.65 -20.20
C LEU A 128 -8.41 29.87 -19.45
N LEU A 129 -8.34 29.83 -18.12
CA LEU A 129 -9.50 30.12 -17.27
C LEU A 129 -9.94 31.57 -17.47
N SER A 130 -11.25 31.79 -17.44
CA SER A 130 -11.83 33.13 -17.37
C SER A 130 -11.39 33.87 -16.12
N GLU A 131 -11.57 35.19 -16.06
CA GLU A 131 -11.24 35.96 -14.85
C GLU A 131 -12.01 35.46 -13.63
N GLU A 132 -13.27 35.04 -13.80
CA GLU A 132 -14.12 34.53 -12.74
C GLU A 132 -13.65 33.17 -12.23
N GLU A 133 -13.39 32.21 -13.14
CA GLU A 133 -12.83 30.90 -12.78
C GLU A 133 -11.46 31.03 -12.13
N SER A 134 -10.62 31.94 -12.63
CA SER A 134 -9.29 32.22 -12.08
C SER A 134 -9.36 32.77 -10.67
N ARG A 135 -10.26 33.74 -10.43
CA ARG A 135 -10.51 34.31 -9.10
C ARG A 135 -11.00 33.24 -8.14
N ASN A 136 -11.95 32.41 -8.56
CA ASN A 136 -12.53 31.37 -7.71
C ASN A 136 -11.47 30.31 -7.35
N LEU A 137 -10.69 29.87 -8.33
CA LEU A 137 -9.60 28.90 -8.12
C LEU A 137 -8.48 29.49 -7.24
N PHE A 138 -8.10 30.75 -7.44
CA PHE A 138 -7.09 31.39 -6.59
C PHE A 138 -7.59 31.49 -5.14
N LYS A 139 -8.81 32.00 -4.93
CA LYS A 139 -9.42 32.16 -3.60
C LYS A 139 -9.53 30.84 -2.86
N SER A 140 -9.95 29.77 -3.53
CA SER A 140 -10.06 28.45 -2.90
C SER A 140 -8.72 27.90 -2.43
N ASN A 141 -7.60 28.38 -2.99
CA ASN A 141 -6.25 27.96 -2.61
C ASN A 141 -5.55 28.93 -1.64
N ALA A 142 -5.90 30.22 -1.67
CA ALA A 142 -5.32 31.26 -0.84
C ALA A 142 -6.08 31.50 0.48
N GLY A 143 -7.36 31.13 0.54
CA GLY A 143 -8.21 31.31 1.73
C GLY A 143 -8.00 30.25 2.82
N SER A 144 -8.40 30.59 4.05
CA SER A 144 -8.66 29.61 5.11
C SER A 144 -10.05 28.99 4.91
N LEU A 145 -10.28 27.78 5.44
CA LEU A 145 -11.54 27.03 5.32
C LEU A 145 -12.77 27.79 5.89
N THR A 146 -12.57 28.90 6.59
CA THR A 146 -13.60 29.64 7.33
C THR A 146 -13.81 31.11 6.93
N ASP A 147 -13.02 31.68 6.00
CA ASP A 147 -12.98 33.14 5.84
C ASP A 147 -13.66 33.66 4.57
N THR A 148 -14.58 34.62 4.74
CA THR A 148 -15.00 35.56 3.70
C THR A 148 -13.95 36.67 3.56
N PHE A 149 -13.33 36.76 2.39
CA PHE A 149 -12.37 37.81 2.05
C PHE A 149 -12.97 39.20 2.31
N SER A 150 -12.22 40.09 2.97
CA SER A 150 -12.60 41.51 3.02
C SER A 150 -12.58 42.13 1.62
N PRO A 151 -13.33 43.22 1.37
CA PRO A 151 -13.36 43.86 0.04
C PRO A 151 -11.98 44.26 -0.49
N GLN A 152 -11.06 44.65 0.39
CA GLN A 152 -9.69 45.02 0.02
C GLN A 152 -8.82 43.79 -0.31
N GLN A 153 -8.94 42.70 0.45
CA GLN A 153 -8.25 41.46 0.14
C GLN A 153 -8.76 40.85 -1.18
N ASP A 154 -10.07 40.96 -1.44
CA ASP A 154 -10.68 40.48 -2.68
C ASP A 154 -10.20 41.27 -3.91
N ASP A 155 -10.05 42.60 -3.80
CA ASP A 155 -9.45 43.42 -4.85
C ASP A 155 -7.98 43.05 -5.14
N VAL A 156 -7.18 42.79 -4.09
CA VAL A 156 -5.79 42.33 -4.28
C VAL A 156 -5.75 40.90 -4.85
N ALA A 157 -6.62 40.00 -4.38
CA ALA A 157 -6.77 38.63 -4.91
C ALA A 157 -7.08 38.64 -6.41
N MET A 158 -8.02 39.48 -6.83
CA MET A 158 -8.40 39.68 -8.23
C MET A 158 -7.20 40.14 -9.06
N LYS A 159 -6.42 41.10 -8.55
CA LYS A 159 -5.23 41.61 -9.25
C LYS A 159 -4.15 40.54 -9.35
N VAL A 160 -3.88 39.77 -8.29
CA VAL A 160 -2.90 38.67 -8.32
C VAL A 160 -3.32 37.57 -9.29
N ALA A 161 -4.60 37.16 -9.26
CA ALA A 161 -5.13 36.16 -10.18
C ALA A 161 -5.03 36.61 -11.66
N ARG A 162 -5.23 37.90 -11.94
CA ARG A 162 -5.02 38.49 -13.27
C ARG A 162 -3.56 38.44 -13.71
N GLU A 163 -2.60 38.64 -12.80
CA GLU A 163 -1.18 38.51 -13.15
C GLU A 163 -0.79 37.04 -13.42
N CYS A 164 -1.45 36.06 -12.81
CA CYS A 164 -1.29 34.62 -13.09
C CYS A 164 -1.95 34.15 -14.42
N GLY A 165 -2.53 35.09 -15.16
CA GLY A 165 -3.76 34.93 -15.96
C GLY A 165 -3.95 33.73 -16.88
N GLY A 166 -5.14 33.18 -16.95
CA GLY A 166 -5.69 32.34 -15.89
C GLY A 166 -5.15 30.93 -16.05
N LEU A 167 -3.88 30.71 -15.70
CA LEU A 167 -3.27 29.38 -15.75
C LEU A 167 -3.51 28.65 -14.43
N PRO A 168 -4.16 27.47 -14.43
CA PRO A 168 -4.46 26.71 -13.21
C PRO A 168 -3.26 26.45 -12.32
N LEU A 169 -2.13 25.97 -12.87
CA LEU A 169 -0.93 25.69 -12.08
C LEU A 169 -0.42 26.95 -11.36
N ALA A 170 -0.28 28.07 -12.08
CA ALA A 170 0.18 29.32 -11.49
C ALA A 170 -0.77 29.85 -10.41
N LEU A 171 -2.09 29.82 -10.67
CA LEU A 171 -3.11 30.26 -9.71
C LEU A 171 -3.08 29.44 -8.41
N VAL A 172 -2.93 28.12 -8.53
CA VAL A 172 -2.85 27.21 -7.38
C VAL A 172 -1.56 27.43 -6.60
N THR A 173 -0.39 27.42 -7.25
CA THR A 173 0.91 27.55 -6.56
C THR A 173 1.06 28.93 -5.91
N VAL A 174 0.67 30.02 -6.59
CA VAL A 174 0.72 31.38 -6.01
C VAL A 174 -0.32 31.54 -4.90
N GLY A 175 -1.54 31.02 -5.11
CA GLY A 175 -2.59 31.07 -4.09
C GLY A 175 -2.15 30.38 -2.80
N ARG A 176 -1.58 29.17 -2.89
CA ARG A 176 -1.10 28.44 -1.71
C ARG A 176 0.12 29.08 -1.04
N ALA A 177 1.04 29.68 -1.81
CA ALA A 177 2.19 30.41 -1.24
C ALA A 177 1.75 31.65 -0.42
N LEU A 178 0.65 32.29 -0.82
CA LEU A 178 0.06 33.44 -0.13
C LEU A 178 -0.95 33.07 0.96
N ARG A 179 -1.22 31.77 1.14
CA ARG A 179 -2.16 31.28 2.14
C ARG A 179 -1.70 31.65 3.54
N ASN A 180 -2.64 32.13 4.37
CA ASN A 180 -2.40 32.59 5.73
C ASN A 180 -1.37 33.75 5.85
N LYS A 181 -1.03 34.43 4.75
CA LYS A 181 -0.21 35.65 4.76
C LYS A 181 -1.09 36.89 4.90
N ASP A 182 -0.54 37.98 5.44
CA ASP A 182 -1.25 39.24 5.57
C ASP A 182 -1.42 39.98 4.23
N LEU A 183 -2.29 40.99 4.22
CA LEU A 183 -2.60 41.77 3.03
C LEU A 183 -1.40 42.56 2.48
N GLU A 184 -0.43 42.93 3.32
CA GLU A 184 0.76 43.67 2.87
C GLU A 184 1.70 42.76 2.08
N LEU A 185 1.87 41.51 2.51
CA LEU A 185 2.59 40.48 1.75
C LEU A 185 1.90 40.18 0.42
N TRP A 186 0.57 40.18 0.38
CA TRP A 186 -0.17 40.02 -0.88
C TRP A 186 0.06 41.20 -1.84
N LYS A 187 0.10 42.42 -1.34
CA LYS A 187 0.44 43.62 -2.14
C LYS A 187 1.89 43.57 -2.64
N ALA A 188 2.83 43.11 -1.81
CA ALA A 188 4.23 42.93 -2.20
C ALA A 188 4.37 41.89 -3.32
N ALA A 189 3.71 40.74 -3.18
CA ALA A 189 3.66 39.71 -4.21
C ALA A 189 3.07 40.22 -5.53
N LEU A 190 1.98 40.99 -5.47
CA LEU A 190 1.40 41.64 -6.64
C LEU A 190 2.39 42.60 -7.33
N GLN A 191 3.16 43.37 -6.56
CA GLN A 191 4.18 44.25 -7.14
C GLN A 191 5.31 43.47 -7.80
N GLN A 192 5.73 42.34 -7.25
CA GLN A 192 6.75 41.48 -7.84
C GLN A 192 6.28 40.89 -9.18
N LEU A 193 5.05 40.35 -9.23
CA LEU A 193 4.45 39.82 -10.46
C LEU A 193 4.31 40.88 -11.57
N LYS A 194 4.02 42.13 -11.20
CA LYS A 194 3.95 43.24 -12.17
C LYS A 194 5.31 43.63 -12.73
N LYS A 195 6.37 43.53 -11.93
CA LYS A 195 7.74 43.87 -12.35
C LYS A 195 8.35 42.83 -13.28
N SER A 196 7.88 41.58 -13.24
CA SER A 196 8.42 40.47 -14.03
C SER A 196 7.87 40.35 -15.46
N ARG A 197 6.84 41.11 -15.84
CA ARG A 197 6.24 41.08 -17.19
C ARG A 197 7.07 41.86 -18.22
N PRO A 198 7.54 41.25 -19.34
CA PRO A 198 7.97 42.00 -20.50
C PRO A 198 6.76 42.54 -21.28
N LEU A 199 6.92 43.74 -21.86
CA LEU A 199 5.87 44.56 -22.51
C LEU A 199 5.22 43.98 -23.79
N ASN A 200 5.33 42.69 -24.10
CA ASN A 200 4.77 42.11 -25.33
C ASN A 200 3.85 40.91 -25.07
N ILE A 201 2.65 41.01 -25.64
CA ILE A 201 1.49 40.14 -25.45
C ILE A 201 1.68 38.84 -26.25
N ASN A 202 2.22 37.82 -25.59
CA ASN A 202 1.98 36.40 -25.89
C ASN A 202 2.36 35.59 -24.65
N TYR A 203 1.39 34.88 -24.07
CA TYR A 203 1.59 34.01 -22.90
C TYR A 203 2.66 32.95 -23.22
N ASN A 204 3.87 33.15 -22.72
CA ASN A 204 5.02 32.28 -22.95
C ASN A 204 5.41 31.57 -21.64
N GLU A 205 6.20 30.49 -21.72
CA GLU A 205 6.70 29.74 -20.54
C GLU A 205 7.37 30.63 -19.48
N LYS A 206 7.91 31.79 -19.88
CA LYS A 206 8.49 32.81 -19.01
C LYS A 206 7.51 33.41 -17.99
N ASP A 207 6.23 33.52 -18.32
CA ASP A 207 5.22 34.09 -17.42
C ASP A 207 4.93 33.12 -16.25
N ILE A 208 4.92 31.81 -16.52
CA ILE A 208 4.72 30.76 -15.52
C ILE A 208 5.89 30.71 -14.54
N PHE A 209 7.13 30.83 -15.06
CA PHE A 209 8.32 30.84 -14.21
C PHE A 209 8.32 32.02 -13.24
N SER A 210 7.72 33.16 -13.61
CA SER A 210 7.58 34.28 -12.69
C SER A 210 6.63 33.98 -11.52
N CYS A 211 5.53 33.26 -11.78
CA CYS A 211 4.61 32.79 -10.75
C CYS A 211 5.23 31.72 -9.86
N LEU A 212 5.96 30.75 -10.45
CA LEU A 212 6.66 29.72 -9.70
C LEU A 212 7.81 30.30 -8.87
N LYS A 213 8.52 31.30 -9.41
CA LYS A 213 9.55 32.06 -8.69
C LYS A 213 8.98 32.75 -7.47
N LEU A 214 7.82 33.38 -7.58
CA LEU A 214 7.15 33.96 -6.42
C LEU A 214 6.95 32.89 -5.33
N SER A 215 6.40 31.73 -5.66
CA SER A 215 6.18 30.66 -4.69
C SER A 215 7.49 30.11 -4.10
N TYR A 216 8.55 29.99 -4.90
CA TYR A 216 9.88 29.59 -4.44
C TYR A 216 10.53 30.63 -3.51
N ASP A 217 10.46 31.91 -3.85
CA ASP A 217 11.00 33.01 -3.04
C ASP A 217 10.27 33.13 -1.68
N HIS A 218 9.02 32.66 -1.59
CA HIS A 218 8.21 32.64 -0.37
C HIS A 218 8.42 31.38 0.50
N LEU A 219 9.30 30.44 0.08
CA LEU A 219 9.69 29.32 0.93
C LEU A 219 10.37 29.81 2.21
N GLN A 220 10.03 29.19 3.33
CA GLN A 220 10.31 29.71 4.67
C GLN A 220 11.79 29.64 5.07
N SER A 221 12.59 28.80 4.41
CA SER A 221 14.00 28.58 4.75
C SER A 221 14.85 28.29 3.52
N GLU A 222 16.18 28.49 3.63
CA GLU A 222 17.12 28.16 2.57
C GLU A 222 17.26 26.64 2.39
N GLU A 223 17.13 25.86 3.45
CA GLU A 223 17.10 24.38 3.39
C GLU A 223 15.90 23.90 2.56
N ALA A 224 14.74 24.58 2.66
CA ALA A 224 13.57 24.25 1.85
C ALA A 224 13.81 24.54 0.36
N LYS A 225 14.50 25.65 0.05
CA LYS A 225 14.90 26.00 -1.31
C LYS A 225 15.92 25.02 -1.87
N GLU A 226 16.95 24.65 -1.11
CA GLU A 226 17.94 23.66 -1.52
C GLU A 226 17.31 22.29 -1.73
N CYS A 227 16.44 21.83 -0.82
CA CYS A 227 15.71 20.57 -0.96
C CYS A 227 14.81 20.55 -2.21
N PHE A 228 14.14 21.66 -2.53
CA PHE A 228 13.40 21.81 -3.77
C PHE A 228 14.31 21.65 -5.01
N LEU A 229 15.51 22.24 -4.98
CA LEU A 229 16.49 22.06 -6.06
C LEU A 229 17.08 20.64 -6.12
N LEU A 230 17.25 19.94 -4.99
CA LEU A 230 17.65 18.52 -5.00
C LEU A 230 16.61 17.64 -5.69
N CYS A 231 15.32 17.96 -5.57
CA CYS A 231 14.25 17.20 -6.23
C CYS A 231 14.33 17.28 -7.77
N CYS A 232 14.87 18.36 -8.35
CA CYS A 232 14.99 18.48 -9.81
C CYS A 232 16.17 17.69 -10.42
N LEU A 233 17.03 17.10 -9.58
CA LEU A 233 18.13 16.23 -10.01
C LEU A 233 17.63 14.90 -10.61
N PHE A 234 16.42 14.47 -10.27
CA PHE A 234 15.79 13.26 -10.77
C PHE A 234 15.13 13.50 -12.14
N PRO A 235 14.90 12.45 -12.96
CA PRO A 235 14.20 12.57 -14.25
C PRO A 235 12.76 13.10 -14.15
N GLU A 236 12.20 13.48 -15.30
CA GLU A 236 10.78 13.81 -15.44
C GLU A 236 9.90 12.60 -15.06
N ASP A 237 8.75 12.84 -14.42
CA ASP A 237 7.81 11.81 -13.93
C ASP A 237 8.40 10.73 -12.99
N HIS A 238 9.60 10.95 -12.44
CA HIS A 238 10.26 10.00 -11.56
C HIS A 238 9.62 9.99 -10.16
N ASP A 239 9.47 8.80 -9.58
CA ASP A 239 9.05 8.60 -8.19
C ASP A 239 10.26 8.82 -7.27
N ILE A 240 10.41 10.04 -6.76
CA ILE A 240 11.54 10.43 -5.93
C ILE A 240 11.30 9.90 -4.52
N LYS A 241 12.12 8.95 -4.07
CA LYS A 241 12.06 8.47 -2.69
C LYS A 241 12.54 9.55 -1.74
N ILE A 242 11.78 9.78 -0.67
CA ILE A 242 12.16 10.75 0.35
C ILE A 242 13.47 10.35 1.04
N GLU A 243 13.74 9.04 1.15
CA GLU A 243 14.98 8.50 1.69
C GLU A 243 16.23 8.93 0.89
N ASP A 244 16.16 8.94 -0.44
CA ASP A 244 17.28 9.34 -1.29
C ASP A 244 17.59 10.83 -1.10
N ILE A 245 16.55 11.66 -1.03
CA ILE A 245 16.70 13.09 -0.72
C ILE A 245 17.34 13.28 0.66
N ALA A 246 16.88 12.55 1.68
CA ALA A 246 17.41 12.68 3.03
C ALA A 246 18.91 12.32 3.10
N ARG A 247 19.33 11.25 2.42
CA ARG A 247 20.73 10.82 2.35
C ARG A 247 21.60 11.81 1.56
N TYR A 248 21.09 12.35 0.45
CA TYR A 248 21.81 13.36 -0.34
C TYR A 248 21.91 14.70 0.42
N ALA A 249 20.84 15.13 1.09
CA ALA A 249 20.82 16.36 1.89
C ALA A 249 21.78 16.26 3.08
N LEU A 250 21.81 15.12 3.77
CA LEU A 250 22.78 14.86 4.83
C LEU A 250 24.21 14.87 4.30
N GLY A 251 24.49 14.13 3.22
CA GLY A 251 25.82 14.05 2.63
C GLY A 251 26.33 15.40 2.13
N LYS A 252 25.45 16.22 1.53
CA LYS A 252 25.77 17.61 1.16
C LYS A 252 26.12 18.46 2.39
N GLY A 253 25.52 18.16 3.53
CA GLY A 253 25.59 18.95 4.75
C GLY A 253 24.58 20.11 4.74
N MET A 254 23.38 19.87 4.23
CA MET A 254 22.31 20.87 4.06
C MET A 254 21.69 21.31 5.40
N PHE A 255 21.65 20.43 6.40
CA PHE A 255 21.01 20.72 7.68
C PHE A 255 22.00 21.25 8.72
N THR A 256 21.63 22.33 9.41
CA THR A 256 22.33 22.81 10.61
C THR A 256 21.93 21.95 11.83
N ASP A 257 22.89 21.61 12.68
CA ASP A 257 22.66 20.91 13.97
C ASP A 257 22.02 19.50 13.89
N VAL A 258 22.10 18.82 12.73
CA VAL A 258 21.64 17.43 12.59
C VAL A 258 22.77 16.44 12.91
N GLU A 259 22.57 15.62 13.96
CA GLU A 259 23.57 14.68 14.46
C GLU A 259 23.28 13.23 14.12
N THR A 260 22.06 12.91 13.62
CA THR A 260 21.63 11.54 13.32
C THR A 260 20.90 11.42 11.96
N MET A 261 20.85 10.20 11.42
CA MET A 261 20.08 9.84 10.23
C MET A 261 18.58 10.08 10.41
N GLU A 262 18.02 9.78 11.58
CA GLU A 262 16.59 9.93 11.84
C GLU A 262 16.17 11.40 11.90
N GLU A 263 17.02 12.29 12.44
CA GLU A 263 16.81 13.74 12.39
C GLU A 263 16.84 14.24 10.94
N ALA A 264 17.82 13.82 10.14
CA ALA A 264 17.88 14.17 8.72
C ALA A 264 16.61 13.76 7.96
N ARG A 265 16.09 12.55 8.22
CA ARG A 265 14.81 12.09 7.65
C ARG A 265 13.64 12.94 8.12
N ARG A 266 13.59 13.30 9.40
CA ARG A 266 12.49 14.11 9.96
C ARG A 266 12.45 15.50 9.33
N GLU A 267 13.58 16.17 9.25
CA GLU A 267 13.71 17.49 8.61
C GLU A 267 13.35 17.42 7.13
N THR A 268 13.88 16.41 6.41
CA THR A 268 13.54 16.20 4.99
C THR A 268 12.03 15.99 4.81
N ARG A 269 11.40 15.11 5.59
CA ARG A 269 9.94 14.85 5.50
C ARG A 269 9.13 16.11 5.80
N TRP A 270 9.56 16.93 6.76
CA TRP A 270 8.88 18.19 7.08
C TRP A 270 8.97 19.17 5.91
N ILE A 271 10.16 19.35 5.33
CA ILE A 271 10.37 20.21 4.15
C ILE A 271 9.54 19.70 2.96
N ILE A 272 9.58 18.40 2.67
CA ILE A 272 8.84 17.81 1.54
C ILE A 272 7.33 18.00 1.72
N ARG A 273 6.79 17.82 2.93
CA ARG A 273 5.38 18.12 3.22
C ARG A 273 5.04 19.59 2.93
N ASN A 274 5.90 20.53 3.35
CA ASN A 274 5.69 21.95 3.05
C ASN A 274 5.73 22.25 1.54
N LEU A 275 6.64 21.61 0.79
CA LEU A 275 6.72 21.76 -0.66
C LEU A 275 5.49 21.18 -1.38
N THR A 276 4.96 20.05 -0.91
CA THR A 276 3.70 19.45 -1.39
C THR A 276 2.51 20.35 -1.05
N ASP A 277 2.46 20.89 0.17
CA ASP A 277 1.43 21.86 0.57
C ASP A 277 1.43 23.09 -0.34
N CYS A 278 2.61 23.56 -0.77
CA CYS A 278 2.75 24.66 -1.71
C CYS A 278 2.49 24.30 -3.19
N CYS A 279 2.14 23.04 -3.50
CA CYS A 279 2.03 22.51 -4.86
C CYS A 279 3.30 22.65 -5.71
N LEU A 280 4.46 22.69 -5.07
CA LEU A 280 5.76 22.59 -5.75
C LEU A 280 6.18 21.13 -5.97
N LEU A 281 5.66 20.23 -5.12
CA LEU A 281 5.73 18.78 -5.29
C LEU A 281 4.32 18.17 -5.32
N LEU A 282 4.21 16.96 -5.84
CA LEU A 282 3.00 16.17 -5.96
C LEU A 282 3.15 14.86 -5.18
N ASP A 283 2.06 14.39 -4.60
CA ASP A 283 1.99 13.06 -3.99
C ASP A 283 2.19 11.96 -5.05
N SER A 284 2.92 10.92 -4.69
CA SER A 284 3.04 9.72 -5.52
C SER A 284 2.07 8.62 -5.09
N SER A 285 1.76 7.71 -6.04
CA SER A 285 1.14 6.42 -5.72
C SER A 285 2.09 5.46 -4.99
N THR A 286 3.41 5.66 -5.08
CA THR A 286 4.39 4.89 -4.32
C THR A 286 4.52 5.47 -2.91
N ALA A 287 4.45 4.60 -1.90
CA ALA A 287 4.58 5.02 -0.52
C ALA A 287 5.93 5.73 -0.29
N ASP A 288 5.90 6.79 0.53
CA ASP A 288 7.08 7.57 0.92
C ASP A 288 7.88 8.16 -0.27
N SER A 289 7.18 8.47 -1.36
CA SER A 289 7.75 9.10 -2.55
C SER A 289 6.94 10.31 -2.99
N VAL A 290 7.59 11.22 -3.71
CA VAL A 290 6.99 12.43 -4.28
C VAL A 290 7.37 12.58 -5.75
N ARG A 291 6.64 13.41 -6.49
CA ARG A 291 6.95 13.78 -7.86
C ARG A 291 7.06 15.28 -8.02
N MET A 292 7.81 15.72 -9.01
CA MET A 292 7.80 17.12 -9.44
C MET A 292 7.08 17.23 -10.78
N HIS A 293 6.11 18.13 -10.89
CA HIS A 293 5.47 18.42 -12.17
C HIS A 293 6.51 19.00 -13.14
N ASP A 294 6.51 18.59 -14.41
CA ASP A 294 7.53 18.98 -15.40
C ASP A 294 7.73 20.49 -15.52
N MET A 295 6.66 21.30 -15.54
CA MET A 295 6.81 22.77 -15.54
C MET A 295 7.51 23.31 -14.29
N VAL A 296 7.29 22.68 -13.13
CA VAL A 296 7.95 23.03 -11.87
C VAL A 296 9.41 22.54 -11.88
N ARG A 297 9.66 21.38 -12.50
CA ARG A 297 11.01 20.84 -12.71
C ARG A 297 11.84 21.68 -13.66
N ASP A 298 11.27 22.09 -14.79
CA ASP A 298 11.92 22.98 -15.77
C ASP A 298 12.23 24.34 -15.14
N PHE A 299 11.30 24.86 -14.32
CA PHE A 299 11.54 26.05 -13.52
C PHE A 299 12.70 25.85 -12.54
N ALA A 300 12.70 24.76 -11.78
CA ALA A 300 13.77 24.43 -10.83
C ALA A 300 15.13 24.30 -11.53
N ILE A 301 15.19 23.62 -12.69
CA ILE A 301 16.40 23.52 -13.52
C ILE A 301 16.84 24.92 -13.98
N SER A 302 15.92 25.77 -14.43
CA SER A 302 16.27 27.13 -14.86
C SER A 302 16.87 27.97 -13.74
N MET A 303 16.40 27.79 -12.51
CA MET A 303 16.96 28.43 -11.32
C MET A 303 18.33 27.84 -10.98
N ALA A 304 18.44 26.51 -10.96
CA ALA A 304 19.65 25.77 -10.61
C ALA A 304 20.79 25.97 -11.62
N SER A 305 20.48 26.20 -12.90
CA SER A 305 21.47 26.40 -13.96
C SER A 305 21.96 27.86 -14.06
N THR A 306 21.48 28.77 -13.23
CA THR A 306 22.08 30.12 -13.14
C THR A 306 23.50 30.06 -12.56
N GLY A 307 24.36 30.99 -12.96
CA GLY A 307 25.80 30.97 -12.63
C GLY A 307 26.14 31.00 -11.13
N GLU A 308 25.18 31.32 -10.27
CA GLU A 308 25.32 31.33 -8.80
C GLU A 308 25.26 29.91 -8.19
N HIS A 309 24.48 29.00 -8.77
CA HIS A 309 24.28 27.64 -8.23
C HIS A 309 25.16 26.60 -8.92
N GLY A 310 25.41 26.74 -10.23
CA GLY A 310 26.31 25.86 -10.97
C GLY A 310 25.82 24.41 -11.12
N PHE A 311 24.50 24.17 -11.25
CA PHE A 311 23.99 22.81 -11.43
C PHE A 311 23.96 22.44 -12.92
N VAL A 312 24.41 21.23 -13.22
CA VAL A 312 24.31 20.62 -14.55
C VAL A 312 23.39 19.41 -14.47
N ILE A 313 22.16 19.58 -14.93
CA ILE A 313 21.11 18.57 -14.83
C ILE A 313 20.78 18.07 -16.23
N LYS A 314 21.16 16.83 -16.51
CA LYS A 314 20.86 16.11 -17.76
C LYS A 314 20.32 14.70 -17.49
N ALA A 315 19.62 14.54 -16.37
CA ALA A 315 18.99 13.28 -15.99
C ALA A 315 17.85 12.91 -16.94
N GLY A 316 17.77 11.64 -17.33
CA GLY A 316 16.67 11.11 -18.13
C GLY A 316 16.63 11.60 -19.57
N LEU A 317 17.75 12.08 -20.14
CA LEU A 317 17.81 12.61 -21.51
C LEU A 317 18.18 11.56 -22.57
N GLY A 318 18.52 10.33 -22.16
CA GLY A 318 18.90 9.25 -23.07
C GLY A 318 20.29 9.46 -23.68
N LEU A 319 21.19 10.15 -22.96
CA LEU A 319 22.56 10.39 -23.40
C LEU A 319 23.32 9.07 -23.53
N LYS A 320 24.02 8.88 -24.65
CA LYS A 320 24.91 7.72 -24.86
C LYS A 320 26.37 8.02 -24.53
N GLU A 321 26.75 9.28 -24.66
CA GLU A 321 28.12 9.77 -24.45
C GLU A 321 28.15 10.79 -23.32
N TRP A 322 29.33 10.95 -22.72
CA TRP A 322 29.57 11.96 -21.69
C TRP A 322 29.38 13.38 -22.26
N PRO A 323 28.73 14.32 -21.53
CA PRO A 323 28.52 15.68 -22.02
C PRO A 323 29.84 16.47 -22.20
N ASN A 324 29.87 17.44 -23.13
CA ASN A 324 31.06 18.26 -23.42
C ASN A 324 31.71 18.86 -22.16
N GLN A 325 32.99 18.53 -21.95
CA GLN A 325 33.82 18.87 -20.80
C GLN A 325 34.01 20.38 -20.59
N GLU A 326 34.19 21.18 -21.64
CA GLU A 326 34.45 22.63 -21.50
C GLU A 326 33.31 23.38 -20.79
N THR A 327 32.08 22.86 -20.88
CA THR A 327 30.89 23.44 -20.21
C THR A 327 30.79 23.02 -18.73
N LEU A 328 31.40 21.90 -18.35
CA LEU A 328 31.34 21.30 -17.02
C LEU A 328 32.44 21.82 -16.08
N GLU A 329 33.63 22.13 -16.62
CA GLU A 329 34.87 22.22 -15.84
C GLU A 329 35.07 23.52 -15.03
N ARG A 330 34.36 24.61 -15.32
CA ARG A 330 34.66 25.92 -14.69
C ARG A 330 33.84 26.25 -13.44
N ASN A 331 32.58 25.80 -13.33
CA ASN A 331 31.67 26.23 -12.25
C ASN A 331 30.68 25.16 -11.76
N ALA A 332 30.78 23.89 -12.19
CA ALA A 332 29.83 22.87 -11.75
C ALA A 332 29.96 22.57 -10.24
N VAL A 333 28.86 22.71 -9.50
CA VAL A 333 28.73 22.35 -8.09
C VAL A 333 27.94 21.05 -7.93
N ILE A 334 26.96 20.81 -8.82
CA ILE A 334 26.19 19.57 -8.86
C ILE A 334 26.09 19.09 -10.30
N ILE A 335 26.31 17.80 -10.52
CA ILE A 335 26.09 17.14 -11.80
C ILE A 335 25.12 15.97 -11.58
N SER A 336 24.00 15.96 -12.31
CA SER A 336 23.12 14.80 -12.38
C SER A 336 22.97 14.34 -13.84
N LEU A 337 23.48 13.13 -14.11
CA LEU A 337 23.35 12.41 -15.38
C LEU A 337 22.60 11.09 -15.18
N MET A 338 21.71 11.02 -14.17
CA MET A 338 20.96 9.80 -13.85
C MET A 338 20.08 9.32 -15.02
N THR A 339 19.77 8.03 -15.05
CA THR A 339 18.81 7.43 -15.99
C THR A 339 19.12 7.77 -17.46
N ASN A 340 20.38 7.62 -17.85
CA ASN A 340 20.85 7.77 -19.23
C ASN A 340 21.38 6.42 -19.76
N HIS A 341 22.05 6.45 -20.93
CA HIS A 341 22.67 5.29 -21.56
C HIS A 341 24.20 5.45 -21.68
N ILE A 342 24.82 6.13 -20.71
CA ILE A 342 26.27 6.40 -20.74
C ILE A 342 27.01 5.11 -20.36
N GLN A 343 27.94 4.69 -21.20
CA GLN A 343 28.74 3.47 -20.99
C GLN A 343 30.20 3.75 -20.62
N SER A 344 30.75 4.90 -21.06
CA SER A 344 32.14 5.28 -20.86
C SER A 344 32.26 6.60 -20.11
N LEU A 345 33.12 6.63 -19.10
CA LEU A 345 33.49 7.84 -18.35
C LEU A 345 34.76 8.46 -18.95
N PRO A 346 34.94 9.80 -18.83
CA PRO A 346 36.16 10.46 -19.29
C PRO A 346 37.39 10.09 -18.45
N ASP A 347 38.57 10.09 -19.07
CA ASP A 347 39.83 9.73 -18.39
C ASP A 347 40.17 10.65 -17.20
N CYS A 348 39.85 11.94 -17.34
CA CYS A 348 40.00 12.96 -16.31
C CYS A 348 38.86 13.97 -16.44
N LEU A 349 38.29 14.38 -15.32
CA LEU A 349 37.27 15.42 -15.25
C LEU A 349 37.66 16.43 -14.17
N ILE A 350 37.89 17.68 -14.58
CA ILE A 350 38.34 18.74 -13.67
C ILE A 350 37.13 19.56 -13.20
N CYS A 351 36.54 19.19 -12.07
CA CYS A 351 35.42 19.90 -11.46
C CYS A 351 35.73 20.21 -9.98
N PRO A 352 36.56 21.22 -9.69
CA PRO A 352 37.13 21.44 -8.35
C PRO A 352 36.14 21.94 -7.30
N LYS A 353 34.93 22.32 -7.70
CA LYS A 353 33.84 22.78 -6.82
C LYS A 353 32.69 21.76 -6.71
N LEU A 354 32.82 20.60 -7.35
CA LEU A 354 31.75 19.61 -7.41
C LEU A 354 31.50 19.01 -6.02
N GLU A 355 30.26 19.07 -5.56
CA GLU A 355 29.81 18.52 -4.28
C GLU A 355 28.93 17.29 -4.45
N ILE A 356 28.15 17.22 -5.53
CA ILE A 356 27.25 16.11 -5.83
C ILE A 356 27.45 15.62 -7.27
N LEU A 357 27.67 14.32 -7.42
CA LEU A 357 27.72 13.63 -8.71
C LEU A 357 26.76 12.43 -8.69
N LEU A 358 25.69 12.50 -9.49
CA LEU A 358 24.70 11.43 -9.61
C LEU A 358 24.76 10.82 -11.02
N LEU A 359 25.18 9.56 -11.08
CA LEU A 359 25.27 8.75 -12.30
C LEU A 359 24.36 7.51 -12.22
N ALA A 360 23.47 7.45 -11.23
CA ALA A 360 22.58 6.32 -11.00
C ALA A 360 21.74 5.94 -12.24
N GLU A 361 21.41 4.67 -12.37
CA GLU A 361 20.58 4.12 -13.45
C GLU A 361 21.13 4.35 -14.88
N ASN A 362 22.44 4.49 -15.03
CA ASN A 362 23.10 4.35 -16.34
C ASN A 362 23.29 2.88 -16.73
N GLU A 363 23.74 2.66 -17.96
CA GLU A 363 24.26 1.34 -18.35
C GLU A 363 25.53 1.03 -17.54
N VAL A 364 25.88 -0.25 -17.50
CA VAL A 364 27.01 -0.76 -16.72
C VAL A 364 28.30 -0.12 -17.22
N PHE A 365 29.06 0.48 -16.30
CA PHE A 365 30.39 0.99 -16.62
C PHE A 365 31.35 -0.19 -16.77
N GLU A 366 31.86 -0.42 -17.98
CA GLU A 366 32.84 -1.49 -18.20
C GLU A 366 34.14 -1.23 -17.42
N VAL A 367 34.57 0.03 -17.35
CA VAL A 367 35.75 0.49 -16.61
C VAL A 367 35.52 1.92 -16.13
N ILE A 368 35.87 2.21 -14.87
CA ILE A 368 36.01 3.58 -14.36
C ILE A 368 37.48 4.00 -14.51
N PRO A 369 37.81 5.05 -15.27
CA PRO A 369 39.19 5.47 -15.48
C PRO A 369 39.90 5.88 -14.19
N GLU A 370 41.19 5.49 -14.06
CA GLU A 370 41.99 5.80 -12.87
C GLU A 370 42.08 7.30 -12.57
N GLY A 371 42.07 8.17 -13.59
CA GLY A 371 42.15 9.62 -13.41
C GLY A 371 40.83 10.31 -13.07
N PHE A 372 39.69 9.61 -13.14
CA PHE A 372 38.37 10.26 -13.18
C PHE A 372 38.10 11.12 -11.94
N PHE A 373 38.37 10.60 -10.74
CA PHE A 373 38.05 11.28 -9.47
C PHE A 373 39.10 12.31 -9.01
N LEU A 374 40.27 12.39 -9.65
CA LEU A 374 41.38 13.25 -9.21
C LEU A 374 41.03 14.75 -9.26
N GLY A 375 40.17 15.15 -10.21
CA GLY A 375 39.81 16.54 -10.44
C GLY A 375 38.62 17.07 -9.61
N MET A 376 38.07 16.27 -8.67
CA MET A 376 36.88 16.62 -7.89
C MET A 376 37.05 16.45 -6.36
N PRO A 377 38.04 17.13 -5.74
CA PRO A 377 38.39 16.93 -4.33
C PRO A 377 37.30 17.36 -3.34
N THR A 378 36.32 18.18 -3.75
CA THR A 378 35.24 18.68 -2.89
C THR A 378 34.01 17.77 -2.82
N LEU A 379 34.00 16.66 -3.56
CA LEU A 379 32.84 15.79 -3.69
C LEU A 379 32.38 15.27 -2.32
N ARG A 380 31.07 15.35 -2.06
CA ARG A 380 30.43 14.91 -0.82
C ARG A 380 29.40 13.81 -1.04
N VAL A 381 28.70 13.83 -2.18
CA VAL A 381 27.70 12.83 -2.54
C VAL A 381 28.06 12.22 -3.89
N LEU A 382 28.15 10.90 -3.94
CA LEU A 382 28.39 10.13 -5.15
C LEU A 382 27.38 8.99 -5.24
N ASP A 383 26.63 8.96 -6.34
CA ASP A 383 25.74 7.85 -6.67
C ASP A 383 26.15 7.22 -7.99
N LEU A 384 26.64 5.99 -7.93
CA LEU A 384 27.04 5.16 -9.07
C LEU A 384 26.13 3.93 -9.20
N SER A 385 24.92 3.96 -8.62
CA SER A 385 24.01 2.82 -8.64
C SER A 385 23.67 2.39 -10.06
N GLU A 386 23.70 1.09 -10.33
CA GLU A 386 23.40 0.58 -11.67
C GLU A 386 21.90 0.51 -11.93
N LYS A 387 21.53 0.56 -13.22
CA LYS A 387 20.14 0.37 -13.65
C LYS A 387 19.68 -1.04 -13.35
N ILE A 388 18.60 -1.16 -12.59
CA ILE A 388 17.87 -2.42 -12.45
C ILE A 388 17.23 -2.73 -13.81
N GLY A 389 17.73 -3.76 -14.51
CA GLY A 389 17.00 -4.30 -15.67
C GLY A 389 15.58 -4.62 -15.22
N ALA A 390 14.56 -4.11 -15.93
CA ALA A 390 13.16 -4.14 -15.48
C ALA A 390 12.68 -5.56 -15.12
N ARG A 391 12.92 -5.97 -13.87
CA ARG A 391 12.52 -7.23 -13.22
C ARG A 391 12.93 -7.19 -11.73
N SER A 392 11.89 -7.17 -10.90
CA SER A 392 11.82 -7.73 -9.54
C SER A 392 12.52 -7.01 -8.37
N LEU A 393 11.80 -6.06 -7.77
CA LEU A 393 11.86 -5.77 -6.33
C LEU A 393 10.90 -6.66 -5.52
N ASN A 394 10.34 -7.73 -6.12
CA ASN A 394 9.36 -8.57 -5.45
C ASN A 394 9.62 -10.06 -5.70
N ARG A 395 10.39 -10.67 -4.80
CA ARG A 395 10.71 -12.10 -4.76
C ARG A 395 9.46 -13.02 -4.77
N TYR A 396 8.28 -12.50 -4.42
CA TYR A 396 7.05 -13.29 -4.29
C TYR A 396 6.41 -13.75 -5.61
N PHE A 397 6.74 -13.13 -6.74
CA PHE A 397 6.06 -13.48 -7.99
C PHE A 397 6.88 -14.41 -8.89
N GLU A 398 8.22 -14.33 -8.94
CA GLU A 398 9.01 -15.15 -9.88
C GLU A 398 10.45 -15.43 -9.37
N PRO A 399 10.68 -16.50 -8.58
CA PRO A 399 12.01 -16.89 -8.11
C PRO A 399 12.97 -17.27 -9.24
N ASP A 400 12.45 -17.83 -10.33
CA ASP A 400 13.25 -18.39 -11.43
C ASP A 400 13.62 -17.39 -12.53
N LYS A 401 13.26 -16.10 -12.37
CA LYS A 401 13.45 -15.03 -13.38
C LYS A 401 14.27 -13.85 -12.88
N TRP A 402 15.23 -14.07 -11.98
CA TRP A 402 16.33 -13.13 -11.84
C TRP A 402 17.15 -13.20 -13.14
N THR A 403 16.89 -12.28 -14.06
CA THR A 403 17.80 -12.05 -15.18
C THR A 403 19.16 -11.70 -14.61
N SER A 404 20.20 -12.38 -15.09
CA SER A 404 21.58 -12.19 -14.64
C SER A 404 21.91 -10.71 -14.46
N MET A 405 22.43 -10.36 -13.27
CA MET A 405 23.23 -9.15 -13.09
C MET A 405 24.25 -9.03 -14.24
N PRO A 406 24.66 -7.81 -14.60
CA PRO A 406 25.54 -7.63 -15.72
C PRO A 406 26.84 -8.45 -15.58
N SER A 407 27.30 -8.97 -16.72
CA SER A 407 28.33 -10.00 -16.73
C SER A 407 29.70 -9.48 -16.29
N SER A 408 29.99 -8.19 -16.50
CA SER A 408 31.25 -7.53 -16.13
C SER A 408 31.21 -6.99 -14.70
N SER A 409 32.14 -7.44 -13.85
CA SER A 409 32.48 -6.71 -12.64
C SER A 409 33.41 -5.55 -12.98
N PHE A 410 33.37 -4.47 -12.20
CA PHE A 410 34.37 -3.41 -12.30
C PHE A 410 35.09 -3.19 -10.96
N LYS A 411 36.33 -2.74 -11.05
CA LYS A 411 37.16 -2.38 -9.90
C LYS A 411 36.99 -0.90 -9.59
N LEU A 412 36.96 -0.56 -8.30
CA LEU A 412 37.05 0.83 -7.88
C LEU A 412 38.49 1.33 -8.09
N PRO A 413 38.73 2.41 -8.85
CA PRO A 413 40.07 2.92 -9.12
C PRO A 413 40.71 3.50 -7.86
N SER A 414 42.04 3.56 -7.87
CA SER A 414 42.83 4.13 -6.77
C SER A 414 42.51 5.61 -6.50
N SER A 415 42.01 6.34 -7.50
CA SER A 415 41.59 7.73 -7.34
C SER A 415 40.40 7.95 -6.41
N PHE A 416 39.69 6.91 -5.97
CA PHE A 416 38.73 7.03 -4.88
C PHE A 416 39.38 7.62 -3.62
N GLU A 417 40.66 7.35 -3.36
CA GLU A 417 41.39 7.92 -2.22
C GLU A 417 41.43 9.45 -2.22
N ALA A 418 41.28 10.09 -3.39
CA ALA A 418 41.24 11.54 -3.52
C ALA A 418 39.92 12.15 -3.01
N LEU A 419 38.85 11.35 -2.86
CA LEU A 419 37.52 11.79 -2.44
C LEU A 419 37.41 11.95 -0.91
N VAL A 420 38.39 12.60 -0.29
CA VAL A 420 38.52 12.72 1.18
C VAL A 420 37.36 13.44 1.87
N ASN A 421 36.52 14.14 1.10
CA ASN A 421 35.33 14.86 1.56
C ASN A 421 34.02 14.09 1.40
N LEU A 422 34.07 12.88 0.83
CA LEU A 422 32.86 12.10 0.55
C LEU A 422 32.16 11.70 1.85
N ARG A 423 30.85 11.94 1.89
CA ARG A 423 29.96 11.64 3.02
C ARG A 423 28.89 10.60 2.67
N THR A 424 28.40 10.60 1.43
CA THR A 424 27.40 9.64 0.97
C THR A 424 27.88 8.95 -0.30
N LEU A 425 27.92 7.63 -0.27
CA LEU A 425 28.27 6.78 -1.41
C LEU A 425 27.20 5.71 -1.61
N HIS A 426 26.55 5.74 -2.77
CA HIS A 426 25.65 4.69 -3.23
C HIS A 426 26.27 3.92 -4.38
N LEU A 427 26.33 2.60 -4.23
CA LEU A 427 26.83 1.63 -5.20
C LEU A 427 25.77 0.55 -5.44
N ASN A 428 24.49 0.91 -5.44
CA ASN A 428 23.43 -0.11 -5.44
C ASN A 428 23.43 -0.90 -6.74
N HIS A 429 23.17 -2.20 -6.66
CA HIS A 429 23.10 -3.13 -7.78
C HIS A 429 24.39 -3.24 -8.60
N CYS A 430 25.54 -2.85 -8.03
CA CYS A 430 26.82 -2.95 -8.71
C CYS A 430 27.44 -4.34 -8.52
N LYS A 431 28.17 -4.81 -9.54
CA LYS A 431 29.03 -5.99 -9.44
C LYS A 431 30.47 -5.56 -9.19
N LEU A 432 30.92 -5.70 -7.94
CA LEU A 432 32.18 -5.11 -7.45
C LEU A 432 33.16 -6.21 -7.05
N ASP A 433 34.42 -6.07 -7.48
CA ASP A 433 35.50 -7.00 -7.09
C ASP A 433 36.10 -6.60 -5.71
N ASP A 434 37.03 -5.64 -5.70
CA ASP A 434 37.73 -5.16 -4.50
C ASP A 434 37.22 -3.76 -4.13
N VAL A 435 36.78 -3.61 -2.87
CA VAL A 435 36.25 -2.37 -2.30
C VAL A 435 37.11 -1.82 -1.16
N ALA A 436 38.33 -2.34 -0.95
CA ALA A 436 39.21 -1.95 0.16
C ALA A 436 39.60 -0.46 0.12
N VAL A 437 39.69 0.12 -1.08
CA VAL A 437 39.97 1.55 -1.29
C VAL A 437 38.98 2.47 -0.55
N LEU A 438 37.74 2.02 -0.35
CA LEU A 438 36.72 2.78 0.36
C LEU A 438 37.11 3.06 1.81
N GLY A 439 37.92 2.21 2.44
CA GLY A 439 38.39 2.43 3.81
C GLY A 439 39.19 3.72 4.00
N LYS A 440 39.72 4.32 2.94
CA LYS A 440 40.41 5.62 3.00
C LYS A 440 39.45 6.81 3.20
N LEU A 441 38.15 6.63 2.95
CA LEU A 441 37.14 7.70 2.96
C LEU A 441 36.64 7.99 4.39
N LYS A 442 37.51 8.54 5.25
CA LYS A 442 37.22 8.71 6.69
C LYS A 442 36.03 9.60 7.04
N ARG A 443 35.54 10.42 6.11
CA ARG A 443 34.37 11.30 6.30
C ARG A 443 33.05 10.66 5.86
N LEU A 444 33.08 9.43 5.37
CA LEU A 444 31.88 8.73 4.91
C LEU A 444 30.91 8.49 6.08
N GLU A 445 29.66 8.89 5.89
CA GLU A 445 28.55 8.78 6.83
C GLU A 445 27.51 7.76 6.35
N VAL A 446 27.29 7.66 5.03
CA VAL A 446 26.35 6.71 4.41
C VAL A 446 27.05 5.90 3.33
N LEU A 447 26.98 4.58 3.44
CA LEU A 447 27.49 3.64 2.45
C LEU A 447 26.41 2.60 2.13
N SER A 448 26.04 2.51 0.86
CA SER A 448 25.03 1.56 0.38
C SER A 448 25.58 0.67 -0.72
N PHE A 449 25.53 -0.63 -0.47
CA PHE A 449 25.78 -1.73 -1.39
C PHE A 449 24.49 -2.51 -1.70
N TYR A 450 23.32 -1.89 -1.55
CA TYR A 450 22.04 -2.57 -1.74
C TYR A 450 22.01 -3.38 -3.05
N GLY A 451 21.81 -4.70 -2.95
CA GLY A 451 21.74 -5.61 -4.08
C GLY A 451 23.05 -5.79 -4.85
N CYS A 452 24.22 -5.55 -4.24
CA CYS A 452 25.51 -5.77 -4.87
C CYS A 452 25.94 -7.23 -4.90
N ASP A 453 26.72 -7.57 -5.92
CA ASP A 453 27.48 -8.82 -5.99
C ASP A 453 28.89 -8.58 -5.41
N ILE A 454 29.02 -8.59 -4.09
CA ILE A 454 30.30 -8.56 -3.37
C ILE A 454 30.56 -9.90 -2.67
N GLU A 455 31.79 -10.43 -2.78
CA GLU A 455 32.13 -11.72 -2.12
C GLU A 455 32.61 -11.55 -0.68
N GLU A 456 33.35 -10.48 -0.39
CA GLU A 456 33.94 -10.21 0.92
C GLU A 456 33.86 -8.73 1.26
N LEU A 457 33.63 -8.41 2.54
CA LEU A 457 33.74 -7.04 3.04
C LEU A 457 35.16 -6.84 3.60
N PRO A 458 36.01 -5.98 3.01
CA PRO A 458 37.41 -5.85 3.40
C PRO A 458 37.58 -5.21 4.78
N ASN A 459 38.68 -5.54 5.47
CA ASN A 459 38.94 -5.11 6.84
C ASN A 459 39.04 -3.58 6.98
N GLU A 460 39.39 -2.92 5.89
CA GLU A 460 39.49 -1.49 5.67
C GLU A 460 38.12 -0.77 5.80
N ILE A 461 37.00 -1.46 5.64
CA ILE A 461 35.68 -0.87 5.89
C ILE A 461 35.50 -0.53 7.38
N GLY A 462 36.07 -1.31 8.29
CA GLY A 462 36.07 -1.01 9.74
C GLY A 462 36.85 0.25 10.11
N GLU A 463 37.51 0.86 9.14
CA GLU A 463 38.32 2.06 9.25
C GLU A 463 37.49 3.34 8.98
N LEU A 464 36.20 3.19 8.60
CA LEU A 464 35.20 4.24 8.36
C LEU A 464 34.56 4.73 9.67
N VAL A 465 35.33 5.42 10.51
CA VAL A 465 34.92 5.81 11.87
C VAL A 465 33.73 6.77 11.98
N ASN A 466 33.33 7.42 10.88
CA ASN A 466 32.18 8.33 10.82
C ASN A 466 30.92 7.71 10.23
N LEU A 467 30.96 6.43 9.83
CA LEU A 467 29.85 5.76 9.19
C LEU A 467 28.66 5.65 10.15
N ARG A 468 27.51 6.15 9.70
CA ARG A 468 26.22 6.15 10.42
C ARG A 468 25.24 5.12 9.83
N SER A 469 25.26 4.92 8.51
CA SER A 469 24.39 3.95 7.83
C SER A 469 25.20 3.06 6.90
N LEU A 470 25.08 1.75 7.10
CA LEU A 470 25.64 0.72 6.24
C LEU A 470 24.52 -0.18 5.72
N ASP A 471 24.22 -0.08 4.42
CA ASP A 471 23.23 -0.91 3.75
C ASP A 471 23.92 -1.96 2.89
N LEU A 472 23.84 -3.22 3.31
CA LEU A 472 24.33 -4.38 2.58
C LEU A 472 23.18 -5.25 2.08
N ASN A 473 21.91 -4.86 2.25
CA ASN A 473 20.74 -5.71 1.94
C ASN A 473 20.85 -6.34 0.54
N PHE A 474 20.43 -7.60 0.42
CA PHE A 474 20.46 -8.40 -0.80
C PHE A 474 21.85 -8.63 -1.42
N CYS A 475 22.94 -8.49 -0.67
CA CYS A 475 24.28 -8.92 -1.12
C CYS A 475 24.46 -10.44 -0.98
N GLN A 476 23.73 -11.23 -1.76
CA GLN A 476 23.62 -12.70 -1.59
C GLN A 476 24.94 -13.47 -1.76
N LYS A 477 25.96 -12.87 -2.39
CA LYS A 477 27.28 -13.47 -2.58
C LYS A 477 28.26 -13.20 -1.44
N LEU A 478 27.86 -12.39 -0.45
CA LEU A 478 28.73 -11.99 0.65
C LEU A 478 29.01 -13.18 1.58
N LYS A 479 30.21 -13.76 1.47
CA LYS A 479 30.66 -14.94 2.22
C LYS A 479 31.35 -14.57 3.51
N THR A 480 32.13 -13.49 3.50
CA THR A 480 33.04 -13.15 4.59
C THR A 480 32.86 -11.70 5.04
N VAL A 481 32.60 -11.53 6.33
CA VAL A 481 32.77 -10.25 7.04
C VAL A 481 33.84 -10.48 8.10
N PRO A 482 34.99 -9.78 8.09
CA PRO A 482 36.07 -9.95 9.05
C PRO A 482 35.62 -9.74 10.50
N ALA A 483 36.18 -10.53 11.41
CA ALA A 483 36.00 -10.36 12.84
C ALA A 483 36.43 -8.94 13.27
N THR A 484 35.73 -8.36 14.24
CA THR A 484 35.95 -7.00 14.80
C THR A 484 35.73 -5.84 13.84
N LEU A 485 35.29 -6.10 12.60
CA LEU A 485 35.00 -5.04 11.65
C LEU A 485 33.82 -4.19 12.12
N ILE A 486 32.71 -4.85 12.49
CA ILE A 486 31.46 -4.16 12.80
C ILE A 486 31.62 -3.35 14.08
N SER A 487 32.30 -3.89 15.10
CA SER A 487 32.50 -3.18 16.39
C SER A 487 33.36 -1.92 16.28
N ARG A 488 34.19 -1.79 15.24
CA ARG A 488 34.99 -0.56 14.99
C ARG A 488 34.17 0.59 14.40
N LEU A 489 32.99 0.32 13.86
CA LEU A 489 32.06 1.32 13.33
C LEU A 489 31.29 2.03 14.47
N SER A 490 32.02 2.68 15.38
CA SER A 490 31.48 3.23 16.63
C SER A 490 30.38 4.29 16.50
N ARG A 491 30.24 4.90 15.32
CA ARG A 491 29.19 5.89 15.01
C ARG A 491 27.98 5.30 14.27
N LEU A 492 27.96 3.99 14.04
CA LEU A 492 26.90 3.34 13.27
C LEU A 492 25.55 3.42 13.99
N GLU A 493 24.57 3.97 13.29
CA GLU A 493 23.18 4.14 13.70
C GLU A 493 22.27 3.09 13.05
N GLU A 494 22.63 2.64 11.84
CA GLU A 494 21.83 1.75 11.01
C GLU A 494 22.69 0.69 10.34
N LEU A 495 22.30 -0.57 10.52
CA LEU A 495 22.93 -1.71 9.87
C LEU A 495 21.88 -2.57 9.19
N TYR A 496 21.98 -2.69 7.87
CA TYR A 496 21.09 -3.54 7.08
C TYR A 496 21.89 -4.63 6.36
N MET A 497 21.55 -5.90 6.61
CA MET A 497 22.23 -7.07 6.06
C MET A 497 21.23 -8.20 5.73
N TRP A 498 19.98 -7.84 5.43
CA TRP A 498 18.94 -8.81 5.02
C TRP A 498 19.40 -9.56 3.79
N GLU A 499 19.28 -10.89 3.75
CA GLU A 499 19.59 -11.68 2.55
C GLU A 499 21.01 -11.44 2.01
N SER A 500 21.95 -11.22 2.94
CA SER A 500 23.32 -10.80 2.61
C SER A 500 24.35 -11.67 3.32
N PHE A 501 24.40 -11.59 4.65
CA PHE A 501 25.33 -12.36 5.47
C PHE A 501 24.56 -13.08 6.58
N HIS A 502 24.66 -14.41 6.59
CA HIS A 502 23.89 -15.25 7.51
C HIS A 502 24.74 -16.27 8.30
N GLN A 503 26.04 -16.37 8.02
CA GLN A 503 26.99 -17.30 8.64
C GLN A 503 27.84 -16.62 9.74
N TRP A 504 27.18 -16.15 10.79
CA TRP A 504 27.83 -15.50 11.93
C TRP A 504 28.68 -16.47 12.76
N ALA A 505 29.85 -16.00 13.19
CA ALA A 505 30.76 -16.74 14.07
C ALA A 505 30.09 -17.10 15.41
N ILE A 506 30.39 -18.29 15.94
CA ILE A 506 29.98 -18.69 17.30
C ILE A 506 31.05 -18.26 18.30
N GLN A 507 30.64 -17.54 19.35
CA GLN A 507 31.56 -17.01 20.35
C GLN A 507 32.33 -18.14 21.08
N GLY A 508 33.66 -18.07 21.06
CA GLY A 508 34.55 -19.01 21.75
C GLY A 508 34.94 -20.26 20.95
N MET A 509 34.44 -20.43 19.72
CA MET A 509 34.88 -21.48 18.79
C MET A 509 36.13 -21.01 18.02
N VAL A 510 37.20 -21.81 18.05
CA VAL A 510 38.50 -21.46 17.45
C VAL A 510 38.43 -21.34 15.91
N GLU A 511 37.60 -22.18 15.29
CA GLU A 511 37.43 -22.25 13.83
C GLU A 511 36.76 -21.00 13.22
N ASP A 512 36.08 -20.19 14.05
CA ASP A 512 35.26 -19.05 13.60
C ASP A 512 35.91 -17.68 13.85
N THR A 513 37.13 -17.63 14.40
CA THR A 513 37.78 -16.38 14.86
C THR A 513 38.07 -15.36 13.76
N SER A 514 37.99 -15.72 12.48
CA SER A 514 38.18 -14.81 11.35
C SER A 514 36.90 -14.12 10.88
N LYS A 515 35.71 -14.59 11.28
CA LYS A 515 34.40 -14.08 10.85
C LYS A 515 33.76 -13.17 11.90
N ALA A 516 32.88 -12.29 11.44
CA ALA A 516 32.11 -11.40 12.30
C ALA A 516 31.17 -12.17 13.23
N CYS A 517 31.11 -11.74 14.48
CA CYS A 517 30.24 -12.28 15.51
C CYS A 517 29.11 -11.30 15.86
N LEU A 518 27.91 -11.81 16.15
CA LEU A 518 26.77 -10.98 16.58
C LEU A 518 27.06 -10.17 17.86
N SER A 519 28.00 -10.60 18.71
CA SER A 519 28.44 -9.82 19.88
C SER A 519 29.06 -8.48 19.50
N GLU A 520 29.61 -8.34 18.28
CA GLU A 520 30.13 -7.06 17.80
C GLU A 520 29.02 -6.00 17.70
N ILE A 521 27.80 -6.41 17.31
CA ILE A 521 26.65 -5.52 17.19
C ILE A 521 26.23 -4.98 18.57
N THR A 522 26.31 -5.82 19.61
CA THR A 522 25.94 -5.43 20.98
C THR A 522 26.84 -4.34 21.57
N SER A 523 28.03 -4.13 20.98
CA SER A 523 28.96 -3.07 21.39
C SER A 523 28.64 -1.69 20.78
N LEU A 524 27.74 -1.62 19.79
CA LEU A 524 27.39 -0.40 19.09
C LEU A 524 26.36 0.42 19.89
N SER A 525 26.83 1.43 20.60
CA SER A 525 26.00 2.24 21.51
C SER A 525 25.01 3.19 20.82
N ARG A 526 25.25 3.52 19.55
CA ARG A 526 24.43 4.43 18.73
C ARG A 526 23.45 3.70 17.80
N LEU A 527 23.49 2.38 17.75
CA LEU A 527 22.69 1.60 16.81
C LEU A 527 21.19 1.69 17.18
N THR A 528 20.41 2.32 16.31
CA THR A 528 18.96 2.49 16.48
C THR A 528 18.16 1.54 15.60
N THR A 529 18.74 1.13 14.45
CA THR A 529 18.08 0.28 13.45
C THR A 529 18.96 -0.90 13.07
N LEU A 530 18.40 -2.11 13.14
CA LEU A 530 19.09 -3.35 12.78
C LEU A 530 18.24 -4.23 11.86
N CYS A 531 18.78 -4.67 10.73
CA CYS A 531 18.17 -5.72 9.91
C CYS A 531 19.18 -6.82 9.61
N VAL A 532 19.01 -8.01 10.17
CA VAL A 532 19.96 -9.13 10.03
C VAL A 532 19.27 -10.47 9.91
N GLN A 533 19.94 -11.39 9.23
CA GLN A 533 19.58 -12.79 9.15
C GLN A 533 20.65 -13.65 9.82
N VAL A 534 20.23 -14.68 10.53
CA VAL A 534 21.09 -15.59 11.30
C VAL A 534 20.71 -17.02 10.95
N SER A 535 21.57 -17.76 10.25
CA SER A 535 21.26 -19.15 9.87
C SER A 535 21.31 -20.12 11.06
N ASN A 536 22.29 -19.95 11.94
CA ASN A 536 22.50 -20.82 13.09
C ASN A 536 22.09 -20.08 14.38
N PRO A 537 21.04 -20.53 15.09
CA PRO A 537 20.63 -19.93 16.35
C PRO A 537 21.78 -19.81 17.37
N GLU A 538 22.69 -20.80 17.43
CA GLU A 538 23.82 -20.81 18.38
C GLU A 538 24.82 -19.66 18.17
N SER A 539 24.78 -18.98 17.02
CA SER A 539 25.58 -17.77 16.78
C SER A 539 25.07 -16.56 17.58
N VAL A 540 23.84 -16.61 18.10
CA VAL A 540 23.31 -15.56 18.98
C VAL A 540 23.99 -15.65 20.35
N PRO A 541 24.70 -14.61 20.81
CA PRO A 541 25.41 -14.65 22.09
C PRO A 541 24.43 -14.77 23.26
N ARG A 542 24.86 -15.37 24.38
CA ARG A 542 24.01 -15.61 25.56
C ARG A 542 23.29 -14.37 26.10
N LYS A 543 23.88 -13.19 25.91
CA LYS A 543 23.25 -11.89 26.18
C LYS A 543 23.27 -11.09 24.90
N PHE A 544 22.10 -10.84 24.32
CA PHE A 544 21.97 -10.07 23.09
C PHE A 544 21.12 -8.83 23.36
N HIS A 545 21.74 -7.86 24.03
CA HIS A 545 21.14 -6.56 24.28
C HIS A 545 21.77 -5.52 23.37
N ILE A 546 20.95 -4.85 22.56
CA ILE A 546 21.38 -3.72 21.74
C ILE A 546 20.88 -2.45 22.43
N PRO A 547 21.78 -1.65 23.02
CA PRO A 547 21.38 -0.42 23.69
C PRO A 547 20.74 0.53 22.67
N ASN A 548 19.63 1.17 23.05
CA ASN A 548 18.93 2.18 22.25
C ASN A 548 18.29 1.69 20.93
N VAL A 549 18.21 0.38 20.66
CA VAL A 549 17.55 -0.11 19.44
C VAL A 549 16.06 0.24 19.45
N GLN A 550 15.63 0.96 18.41
CA GLN A 550 14.25 1.40 18.24
C GLN A 550 13.50 0.51 17.26
N LYS A 551 14.19 0.06 16.21
CA LYS A 551 13.62 -0.71 15.10
C LYS A 551 14.55 -1.89 14.83
N PHE A 552 14.01 -3.10 14.71
CA PHE A 552 14.80 -4.22 14.23
C PHE A 552 13.96 -5.20 13.42
N GLU A 553 14.60 -5.86 12.47
CA GLU A 553 14.09 -7.09 11.86
C GLU A 553 15.20 -8.12 11.95
N ILE A 554 15.00 -9.10 12.84
CA ILE A 554 15.94 -10.19 13.06
C ILE A 554 15.25 -11.47 12.61
N VAL A 555 15.90 -12.21 11.72
CA VAL A 555 15.41 -13.53 11.31
C VAL A 555 16.42 -14.59 11.67
N ILE A 556 15.97 -15.60 12.40
CA ILE A 556 16.79 -16.73 12.84
C ILE A 556 16.25 -17.98 12.15
N GLY A 557 17.14 -18.69 11.45
CA GLY A 557 16.85 -19.90 10.69
C GLY A 557 16.87 -19.71 9.17
N LYS A 558 16.38 -20.73 8.45
CA LYS A 558 16.35 -20.78 6.98
C LYS A 558 14.94 -20.51 6.44
N GLY A 559 14.83 -19.84 5.29
CA GLY A 559 13.57 -19.67 4.55
C GLY A 559 13.27 -18.23 4.10
N TYR A 560 12.32 -18.11 3.16
CA TYR A 560 11.93 -16.87 2.49
C TYR A 560 10.44 -16.54 2.78
N ASP A 561 10.13 -15.47 3.54
CA ASP A 561 8.78 -14.89 3.63
C ASP A 561 8.87 -13.36 3.64
N SER A 562 7.70 -12.71 3.51
CA SER A 562 7.48 -11.27 3.40
C SER A 562 7.99 -10.53 4.63
N VAL A 563 9.30 -10.32 4.65
CA VAL A 563 10.04 -9.60 5.67
C VAL A 563 10.38 -8.22 5.13
N THR A 564 10.34 -7.20 5.99
CA THR A 564 10.68 -5.83 5.61
C THR A 564 12.19 -5.62 5.72
N CYS A 565 12.85 -5.26 4.62
CA CYS A 565 14.30 -4.99 4.60
C CYS A 565 14.67 -3.66 5.28
N TYR A 566 13.67 -2.82 5.55
CA TYR A 566 13.76 -1.58 6.30
C TYR A 566 12.70 -1.63 7.41
N PRO A 567 13.08 -2.00 8.66
CA PRO A 567 12.13 -2.22 9.74
C PRO A 567 11.49 -0.92 10.19
N ASN A 568 10.17 -0.97 10.40
CA ASN A 568 9.38 0.11 11.02
C ASN A 568 8.91 -0.24 12.44
N SER A 569 9.26 -1.43 12.93
CA SER A 569 8.90 -1.98 14.23
C SER A 569 10.03 -2.88 14.75
N ARG A 570 9.80 -3.53 15.90
CA ARG A 570 10.70 -4.53 16.49
C ARG A 570 10.18 -5.93 16.16
N SER A 571 10.68 -6.49 15.07
CA SER A 571 10.22 -7.74 14.46
C SER A 571 11.23 -8.87 14.63
N LEU A 572 10.75 -10.04 15.08
CA LEU A 572 11.54 -11.27 15.18
C LEU A 572 10.84 -12.39 14.41
N SER A 573 11.58 -13.00 13.48
CA SER A 573 11.12 -14.20 12.78
C SER A 573 11.98 -15.41 13.13
N LEU A 574 11.36 -16.50 13.57
CA LEU A 574 12.03 -17.77 13.88
C LEU A 574 11.58 -18.86 12.90
N ARG A 575 12.53 -19.58 12.29
CA ARG A 575 12.25 -20.53 11.21
C ARG A 575 13.03 -21.84 11.32
N GLU A 576 12.34 -22.96 11.16
CA GLU A 576 12.95 -24.30 11.03
C GLU A 576 14.00 -24.62 12.11
N ILE A 577 13.83 -24.07 13.32
CA ILE A 577 14.77 -24.26 14.42
C ILE A 577 14.54 -25.64 15.03
N LYS A 578 15.55 -26.51 14.93
CA LYS A 578 15.51 -27.89 15.44
C LYS A 578 16.08 -28.06 16.85
N THR A 579 16.87 -27.11 17.33
CA THR A 579 17.54 -27.12 18.63
C THR A 579 16.80 -26.22 19.62
N SER A 580 17.11 -26.26 20.91
CA SER A 580 16.54 -25.32 21.89
C SER A 580 16.87 -23.86 21.58
N ILE A 581 16.03 -22.93 22.00
CA ILE A 581 16.29 -21.49 21.86
C ILE A 581 17.48 -21.08 22.73
N PRO A 582 18.53 -20.45 22.15
CA PRO A 582 19.61 -19.86 22.93
C PRO A 582 19.10 -18.73 23.85
N GLU A 583 19.67 -18.60 25.05
CA GLU A 583 19.28 -17.57 26.03
C GLU A 583 19.26 -16.15 25.44
N GLY A 584 20.20 -15.82 24.53
CA GLY A 584 20.23 -14.51 23.89
C GLY A 584 19.00 -14.17 23.06
N VAL A 585 18.29 -15.16 22.53
CA VAL A 585 17.04 -14.93 21.79
C VAL A 585 15.91 -14.54 22.75
N LYS A 586 15.95 -14.97 24.01
CA LYS A 586 14.97 -14.54 25.03
C LYS A 586 15.10 -13.05 25.33
N ASP A 587 16.31 -12.49 25.31
CA ASP A 587 16.51 -11.04 25.43
C ASP A 587 15.84 -10.26 24.28
N ILE A 588 15.90 -10.81 23.05
CA ILE A 588 15.25 -10.23 21.87
C ILE A 588 13.72 -10.28 22.02
N LEU A 589 13.17 -11.40 22.52
CA LEU A 589 11.73 -11.59 22.72
C LEU A 589 11.11 -10.52 23.62
N GLN A 590 11.80 -10.11 24.69
CA GLN A 590 11.32 -9.06 25.62
C GLN A 590 11.01 -7.72 24.94
N ASN A 591 11.71 -7.41 23.85
CA ASN A 591 11.57 -6.16 23.11
C ASN A 591 10.85 -6.33 21.77
N THR A 592 10.31 -7.51 21.48
CA THR A 592 9.64 -7.81 20.21
C THR A 592 8.18 -7.34 20.23
N GLU A 593 7.75 -6.67 19.17
CA GLU A 593 6.38 -6.21 18.94
C GLU A 593 5.65 -7.03 17.87
N ASP A 594 6.39 -7.56 16.90
CA ASP A 594 5.89 -8.44 15.82
C ASP A 594 6.71 -9.74 15.82
N MET A 595 6.06 -10.86 16.08
CA MET A 595 6.70 -12.17 16.12
C MET A 595 6.10 -13.11 15.07
N ARG A 596 6.98 -13.73 14.29
CA ARG A 596 6.58 -14.64 13.20
C ARG A 596 7.30 -15.98 13.35
N LEU A 597 6.54 -17.03 13.57
CA LEU A 597 7.03 -18.39 13.82
C LEU A 597 6.69 -19.26 12.61
N PHE A 598 7.70 -19.88 11.99
CA PHE A 598 7.53 -20.70 10.79
C PHE A 598 8.14 -22.09 10.96
N CYS A 599 7.34 -23.13 10.70
CA CYS A 599 7.80 -24.52 10.66
C CYS A 599 8.58 -24.94 11.91
N LEU A 600 8.11 -24.55 13.11
CA LEU A 600 8.74 -24.90 14.38
C LEU A 600 8.13 -26.18 14.97
N TYR A 601 8.95 -26.93 15.71
CA TYR A 601 8.53 -28.11 16.49
C TYR A 601 7.72 -27.70 17.73
N ASP A 602 6.92 -28.61 18.31
CA ASP A 602 6.07 -28.29 19.48
C ASP A 602 6.90 -27.80 20.67
N GLU A 603 7.97 -28.52 21.04
CA GLU A 603 8.86 -28.15 22.17
C GLU A 603 9.40 -26.72 22.04
N MET A 604 9.72 -26.31 20.82
CA MET A 604 10.22 -24.97 20.49
C MET A 604 9.15 -23.90 20.73
N ILE A 605 7.93 -24.13 20.25
CA ILE A 605 6.80 -23.22 20.45
C ILE A 605 6.47 -23.09 21.93
N ARG A 606 6.49 -24.20 22.68
CA ARG A 606 6.35 -24.21 24.14
C ARG A 606 7.44 -23.36 24.80
N SER A 607 8.69 -23.53 24.37
CA SER A 607 9.81 -22.75 24.90
C SER A 607 9.76 -21.24 24.60
N ILE A 608 8.85 -20.79 23.73
CA ILE A 608 8.61 -19.36 23.43
C ILE A 608 7.35 -18.86 24.13
N LEU A 609 6.25 -19.62 24.02
CA LEU A 609 4.92 -19.18 24.45
C LEU A 609 4.60 -19.52 25.90
N ASP A 610 5.24 -20.55 26.47
CA ASP A 610 5.06 -20.98 27.86
C ASP A 610 6.18 -20.43 28.79
N VAL A 611 6.97 -19.45 28.32
CA VAL A 611 8.08 -18.81 29.07
C VAL A 611 7.54 -18.01 30.26
N ASP A 612 8.44 -17.76 31.23
CA ASP A 612 8.23 -16.87 32.37
C ASP A 612 7.34 -15.67 32.02
N PRO A 613 6.28 -15.44 32.81
CA PRO A 613 5.35 -14.35 32.59
C PRO A 613 6.09 -13.01 32.59
N GLY A 614 6.05 -12.32 31.46
CA GLY A 614 6.76 -11.05 31.25
C GLY A 614 7.56 -10.98 29.96
N THR A 615 7.95 -12.14 29.40
CA THR A 615 8.84 -12.22 28.23
C THR A 615 8.22 -11.68 26.95
N LEU A 616 6.89 -11.74 26.80
CA LEU A 616 6.17 -11.29 25.58
C LEU A 616 5.27 -10.07 25.85
N ASN A 617 5.63 -9.23 26.83
CA ASN A 617 4.79 -8.10 27.27
C ASN A 617 4.58 -7.01 26.20
N ASN A 618 5.52 -6.86 25.26
CA ASN A 618 5.44 -5.86 24.20
C ASN A 618 4.83 -6.38 22.90
N LEU A 619 4.54 -7.68 22.84
CA LEU A 619 4.11 -8.34 21.60
C LEU A 619 2.69 -7.91 21.22
N ARG A 620 2.55 -7.27 20.06
CA ARG A 620 1.27 -6.80 19.49
C ARG A 620 0.77 -7.67 18.35
N TYR A 621 1.68 -8.29 17.60
CA TYR A 621 1.35 -9.16 16.47
C TYR A 621 2.05 -10.51 16.60
N LEU A 622 1.29 -11.59 16.48
CA LEU A 622 1.82 -12.96 16.47
C LEU A 622 1.29 -13.72 15.25
N LYS A 623 2.20 -14.18 14.39
CA LYS A 623 1.90 -15.09 13.29
C LYS A 623 2.58 -16.44 13.49
N VAL A 624 1.83 -17.52 13.41
CA VAL A 624 2.33 -18.89 13.53
C VAL A 624 1.95 -19.66 12.27
N VAL A 625 2.94 -20.24 11.60
CA VAL A 625 2.80 -20.90 10.29
C VAL A 625 3.36 -22.31 10.32
N ALA A 626 2.59 -23.28 9.81
CA ALA A 626 3.05 -24.63 9.47
C ALA A 626 3.74 -25.41 10.61
N CYS A 627 3.25 -25.26 11.85
CA CYS A 627 3.78 -26.02 12.99
C CYS A 627 3.08 -27.38 13.07
N MET A 628 3.85 -28.46 12.95
CA MET A 628 3.34 -29.78 12.55
C MET A 628 2.95 -30.70 13.70
N GLU A 629 3.16 -30.32 14.96
CA GLU A 629 3.01 -31.24 16.10
C GLU A 629 2.25 -30.63 17.29
N THR A 630 1.81 -29.37 17.21
CA THR A 630 1.16 -28.66 18.32
C THR A 630 -0.36 -28.89 18.34
N PRO A 631 -0.92 -29.77 19.20
CA PRO A 631 -2.37 -29.94 19.31
C PRO A 631 -3.08 -28.72 19.89
N PHE A 632 -2.38 -27.92 20.69
CA PHE A 632 -2.83 -26.67 21.25
C PHE A 632 -1.75 -25.60 21.16
N LEU A 633 -2.10 -24.33 20.94
CA LEU A 633 -1.09 -23.26 20.85
C LEU A 633 -0.54 -22.92 22.24
N LEU A 634 -1.42 -22.70 23.22
CA LEU A 634 -1.05 -22.31 24.58
C LEU A 634 -1.34 -23.45 25.58
N SER A 635 -0.35 -23.80 26.41
CA SER A 635 -0.50 -24.78 27.48
C SER A 635 -0.32 -24.12 28.85
N MET A 636 -1.23 -24.38 29.78
CA MET A 636 -1.07 -23.94 31.18
C MET A 636 -0.78 -25.15 32.07
N ASN A 637 0.39 -25.12 32.72
CA ASN A 637 0.83 -26.13 33.68
C ASN A 637 0.36 -25.83 35.12
N GLN A 638 -0.07 -24.59 35.42
CA GLN A 638 -0.50 -24.15 36.76
C GLN A 638 -1.97 -23.67 36.78
N SER A 639 -2.56 -23.56 37.98
CA SER A 639 -3.94 -23.06 38.17
C SER A 639 -4.06 -21.59 37.76
N ALA A 640 -5.09 -21.27 36.98
CA ALA A 640 -5.28 -19.96 36.34
C ALA A 640 -5.59 -18.79 37.29
N SER A 641 -5.77 -19.04 38.60
CA SER A 641 -6.15 -18.02 39.60
C SER A 641 -4.99 -17.11 39.99
N ASP A 642 -3.74 -17.60 39.99
CA ASP A 642 -2.59 -16.90 40.58
C ASP A 642 -1.42 -16.68 39.61
N ALA A 643 -1.57 -17.10 38.34
CA ALA A 643 -0.55 -16.91 37.31
C ALA A 643 -0.64 -15.50 36.68
N PRO A 644 0.49 -14.88 36.25
CA PRO A 644 0.46 -13.58 35.60
C PRO A 644 -0.09 -13.67 34.17
N ALA A 645 -0.58 -12.55 33.65
CA ALA A 645 -1.16 -12.47 32.31
C ALA A 645 -0.13 -12.81 31.21
N ILE A 646 -0.54 -13.57 30.22
CA ILE A 646 0.27 -13.95 29.05
C ILE A 646 -0.30 -13.26 27.82
N LEU A 647 0.56 -12.76 26.93
CA LEU A 647 0.15 -12.07 25.69
C LEU A 647 -0.85 -10.92 25.95
N ALA A 648 -0.63 -10.16 27.02
CA ALA A 648 -1.55 -9.11 27.46
C ALA A 648 -1.62 -7.91 26.50
N ALA A 649 -0.54 -7.65 25.74
CA ALA A 649 -0.48 -6.59 24.75
C ALA A 649 -0.88 -7.02 23.33
N LEU A 650 -1.18 -8.31 23.12
CA LEU A 650 -1.42 -8.85 21.79
C LEU A 650 -2.69 -8.28 21.18
N GLU A 651 -2.57 -7.66 20.00
CA GLU A 651 -3.66 -7.06 19.25
C GLU A 651 -4.11 -7.94 18.08
N SER A 652 -3.21 -8.74 17.50
CA SER A 652 -3.51 -9.61 16.37
C SER A 652 -2.82 -10.98 16.47
N LEU A 653 -3.60 -12.03 16.22
CA LEU A 653 -3.15 -13.43 16.21
C LEU A 653 -3.50 -14.09 14.87
N HIS A 654 -2.48 -14.54 14.15
CA HIS A 654 -2.61 -15.19 12.85
C HIS A 654 -2.10 -16.63 12.93
N LEU A 655 -2.94 -17.61 12.61
CA LEU A 655 -2.61 -19.03 12.58
C LEU A 655 -2.79 -19.54 11.15
N HIS A 656 -1.73 -20.07 10.55
CA HIS A 656 -1.71 -20.47 9.14
C HIS A 656 -1.15 -21.88 8.95
N VAL A 657 -1.87 -22.74 8.23
CA VAL A 657 -1.40 -24.10 7.87
C VAL A 657 -1.03 -24.94 9.10
N MET A 658 -1.73 -24.78 10.22
CA MET A 658 -1.47 -25.55 11.44
C MET A 658 -2.17 -26.92 11.35
N SER A 659 -1.48 -27.91 10.76
CA SER A 659 -2.08 -29.22 10.43
C SER A 659 -2.61 -29.98 11.63
N GLU A 660 -1.92 -29.92 12.77
CA GLU A 660 -2.24 -30.69 13.98
C GLU A 660 -3.00 -29.89 15.06
N LEU A 661 -3.22 -28.60 14.84
CA LEU A 661 -3.82 -27.73 15.84
C LEU A 661 -5.32 -28.00 15.98
N PHE A 662 -5.73 -28.49 17.16
CA PHE A 662 -7.13 -28.72 17.50
C PHE A 662 -7.82 -27.48 18.08
N LEU A 663 -7.13 -26.78 18.99
CA LEU A 663 -7.65 -25.64 19.75
C LEU A 663 -6.55 -24.61 20.03
N ILE A 664 -6.88 -23.32 20.18
CA ILE A 664 -5.89 -22.31 20.59
C ILE A 664 -5.42 -22.55 22.03
N CYS A 665 -6.36 -22.70 22.96
CA CYS A 665 -6.05 -23.02 24.35
C CYS A 665 -7.16 -23.92 24.95
N PRO A 666 -6.81 -25.08 25.55
CA PRO A 666 -7.80 -25.99 26.13
C PRO A 666 -8.25 -25.56 27.53
N LYS A 667 -7.41 -24.83 28.29
CA LYS A 667 -7.67 -24.40 29.67
C LYS A 667 -8.00 -22.90 29.76
N LEU A 668 -8.54 -22.48 30.90
CA LEU A 668 -8.78 -21.05 31.16
C LEU A 668 -7.44 -20.32 31.34
N LEU A 669 -7.20 -19.25 30.56
CA LEU A 669 -6.00 -18.42 30.71
C LEU A 669 -6.11 -17.49 31.94
N PRO A 670 -4.98 -16.99 32.47
CA PRO A 670 -4.98 -16.01 33.55
C PRO A 670 -5.74 -14.73 33.19
N VAL A 671 -6.29 -14.03 34.18
CA VAL A 671 -6.99 -12.76 33.99
C VAL A 671 -6.04 -11.74 33.36
N GLY A 672 -6.52 -10.98 32.36
CA GLY A 672 -5.70 -10.04 31.59
C GLY A 672 -4.95 -10.66 30.41
N SER A 673 -4.97 -11.98 30.23
CA SER A 673 -4.40 -12.59 29.00
C SER A 673 -5.27 -12.31 27.79
N LEU A 674 -4.68 -11.98 26.63
CA LEU A 674 -5.36 -11.71 25.35
C LEU A 674 -6.46 -10.63 25.38
N HIS A 675 -6.54 -9.81 26.44
CA HIS A 675 -7.63 -8.85 26.62
C HIS A 675 -7.62 -7.71 25.60
N LYS A 676 -6.49 -7.43 24.95
CA LYS A 676 -6.34 -6.46 23.85
C LYS A 676 -6.48 -7.06 22.45
N LEU A 677 -6.73 -8.37 22.33
CA LEU A 677 -6.79 -9.02 21.03
C LEU A 677 -7.99 -8.49 20.25
N LYS A 678 -7.73 -7.85 19.10
CA LYS A 678 -8.72 -7.27 18.19
C LYS A 678 -8.97 -8.16 16.98
N LEU A 679 -7.94 -8.82 16.46
CA LEU A 679 -8.03 -9.65 15.25
C LEU A 679 -7.59 -11.08 15.54
N LEU A 680 -8.44 -12.04 15.18
CA LEU A 680 -8.09 -13.46 15.10
C LEU A 680 -8.25 -13.94 13.66
N LYS A 681 -7.14 -14.39 13.05
CA LYS A 681 -7.13 -15.00 11.72
C LYS A 681 -6.67 -16.45 11.79
N VAL A 682 -7.49 -17.37 11.28
CA VAL A 682 -7.20 -18.81 11.23
C VAL A 682 -7.36 -19.30 9.80
N GLN A 683 -6.28 -19.76 9.18
CA GLN A 683 -6.29 -20.16 7.77
C GLN A 683 -5.65 -21.54 7.60
N SER A 684 -6.33 -22.43 6.89
CA SER A 684 -5.82 -23.76 6.52
C SER A 684 -5.42 -24.65 7.70
N CYS A 685 -6.05 -24.48 8.87
CA CYS A 685 -5.84 -25.32 10.06
C CYS A 685 -6.75 -26.55 10.02
N LYS A 686 -6.25 -27.66 9.48
CA LYS A 686 -7.08 -28.79 9.04
C LYS A 686 -7.79 -29.55 10.16
N ARG A 687 -7.15 -29.75 11.31
CA ARG A 687 -7.72 -30.47 12.47
C ARG A 687 -8.47 -29.60 13.47
N MET A 688 -8.48 -28.28 13.27
CA MET A 688 -9.17 -27.38 14.17
C MET A 688 -10.69 -27.54 13.99
N TRP A 689 -11.38 -27.92 15.06
CA TRP A 689 -12.83 -28.15 15.04
C TRP A 689 -13.63 -26.99 15.64
N THR A 690 -13.01 -26.17 16.50
CA THR A 690 -13.55 -24.91 17.01
C THR A 690 -12.48 -23.81 17.10
N ALA A 691 -12.76 -22.63 16.56
CA ALA A 691 -11.83 -21.49 16.58
C ALA A 691 -11.74 -20.85 17.99
N ILE A 692 -12.88 -20.54 18.61
CA ILE A 692 -12.97 -19.86 19.91
C ILE A 692 -13.81 -20.71 20.87
N THR A 693 -13.14 -21.29 21.87
CA THR A 693 -13.78 -22.04 22.95
C THR A 693 -14.41 -21.11 23.99
N ALA A 694 -15.35 -21.63 24.80
CA ALA A 694 -15.96 -20.86 25.89
C ALA A 694 -14.93 -20.34 26.92
N THR A 695 -13.87 -21.11 27.17
CA THR A 695 -12.77 -20.70 28.06
C THR A 695 -11.97 -19.54 27.48
N LEU A 696 -11.68 -19.57 26.17
CA LEU A 696 -10.98 -18.50 25.48
C LEU A 696 -11.85 -17.24 25.35
N LEU A 697 -13.14 -17.43 25.07
CA LEU A 697 -14.11 -16.34 24.90
C LEU A 697 -14.14 -15.38 26.10
N ARG A 698 -13.97 -15.90 27.33
CA ARG A 698 -13.89 -15.13 28.59
C ARG A 698 -12.67 -14.20 28.70
N ARG A 699 -11.79 -14.20 27.71
CA ARG A 699 -10.56 -13.38 27.66
C ARG A 699 -10.54 -12.43 26.47
N LEU A 700 -11.27 -12.73 25.40
CA LEU A 700 -11.30 -11.97 24.16
C LEU A 700 -12.29 -10.78 24.22
N LEU A 701 -12.10 -9.88 25.18
CA LEU A 701 -13.04 -8.78 25.44
C LEU A 701 -12.96 -7.64 24.40
N SER A 702 -11.79 -7.47 23.76
CA SER A 702 -11.55 -6.43 22.74
C SER A 702 -11.65 -6.95 21.31
N LEU A 703 -12.13 -8.18 21.09
CA LEU A 703 -12.15 -8.80 19.78
C LEU A 703 -13.09 -8.05 18.84
N GLU A 704 -12.56 -7.58 17.71
CA GLU A 704 -13.27 -6.80 16.68
C GLU A 704 -13.49 -7.61 15.40
N GLU A 705 -12.56 -8.48 15.02
CA GLU A 705 -12.61 -9.23 13.78
C GLU A 705 -12.18 -10.69 13.94
N VAL A 706 -12.95 -11.59 13.30
CA VAL A 706 -12.63 -13.01 13.18
C VAL A 706 -12.67 -13.40 11.70
N GLU A 707 -11.54 -13.88 11.20
CA GLU A 707 -11.41 -14.43 9.84
C GLU A 707 -11.01 -15.91 9.92
N VAL A 708 -11.82 -16.81 9.36
CA VAL A 708 -11.51 -18.25 9.31
C VAL A 708 -11.65 -18.76 7.88
N THR A 709 -10.55 -19.25 7.31
CA THR A 709 -10.51 -19.69 5.91
C THR A 709 -9.93 -21.09 5.74
N TRP A 710 -10.50 -21.89 4.85
CA TRP A 710 -9.99 -23.20 4.42
C TRP A 710 -9.69 -24.20 5.57
N CYS A 711 -10.46 -24.17 6.66
CA CYS A 711 -10.31 -25.10 7.79
C CYS A 711 -11.28 -26.29 7.64
N GLU A 712 -10.79 -27.41 7.10
CA GLU A 712 -11.59 -28.55 6.63
C GLU A 712 -12.46 -29.23 7.71
N GLN A 713 -11.95 -29.39 8.95
CA GLN A 713 -12.70 -30.01 10.06
C GLN A 713 -13.44 -29.03 10.97
N MET A 714 -13.42 -27.73 10.64
CA MET A 714 -14.09 -26.71 11.44
C MET A 714 -15.58 -27.03 11.55
N SER A 715 -16.09 -27.29 12.76
CA SER A 715 -17.49 -27.62 13.03
C SER A 715 -18.24 -26.41 13.58
N SER A 716 -17.56 -25.59 14.40
CA SER A 716 -18.10 -24.34 14.93
C SER A 716 -17.07 -23.22 15.09
N ILE A 717 -17.49 -21.96 15.05
CA ILE A 717 -16.57 -20.81 15.23
C ILE A 717 -16.51 -20.41 16.70
N PHE A 718 -17.66 -20.16 17.32
CA PHE A 718 -17.79 -19.76 18.72
C PHE A 718 -18.47 -20.87 19.53
N ASP A 719 -17.84 -21.30 20.63
CA ASP A 719 -18.48 -22.14 21.65
C ASP A 719 -18.98 -21.26 22.80
N LEU A 720 -20.30 -21.16 22.91
CA LEU A 720 -21.00 -20.39 23.95
C LEU A 720 -21.42 -21.25 25.14
N GLY A 721 -21.09 -22.56 25.16
CA GLY A 721 -21.47 -23.49 26.23
C GLY A 721 -20.77 -23.21 27.57
N ASN A 722 -21.44 -23.50 28.68
CA ASN A 722 -20.89 -23.40 30.04
C ASN A 722 -20.41 -22.00 30.49
N ILE A 723 -20.94 -20.92 29.90
CA ILE A 723 -20.69 -19.55 30.38
C ILE A 723 -21.57 -19.30 31.61
N SER A 724 -20.99 -19.32 32.82
CA SER A 724 -21.73 -19.01 34.05
C SER A 724 -22.22 -17.56 34.07
N SER A 725 -23.41 -17.34 34.64
CA SER A 725 -24.06 -16.03 34.79
C SER A 725 -23.37 -15.09 35.78
N GLU A 726 -22.30 -15.52 36.43
CA GLU A 726 -21.64 -14.76 37.50
C GLU A 726 -20.69 -13.67 36.98
N ASN A 727 -20.28 -13.71 35.69
CA ASN A 727 -19.38 -12.67 35.16
C ASN A 727 -20.18 -11.44 34.70
N GLN A 728 -19.99 -10.31 35.36
CA GLN A 728 -20.58 -8.99 35.00
C GLN A 728 -20.03 -8.38 33.68
N GLN A 729 -19.31 -9.15 32.84
CA GLN A 729 -18.65 -8.64 31.62
C GLN A 729 -19.37 -9.07 30.34
N PHE A 730 -19.53 -8.14 29.40
CA PHE A 730 -20.18 -8.38 28.11
C PHE A 730 -19.21 -8.94 27.06
N LEU A 731 -19.32 -10.24 26.79
CA LEU A 731 -18.59 -10.98 25.77
C LEU A 731 -19.04 -10.60 24.35
N LEU A 732 -18.09 -10.54 23.41
CA LEU A 732 -18.31 -10.21 21.99
C LEU A 732 -18.90 -8.81 21.71
N SER A 733 -18.91 -7.92 22.71
CA SER A 733 -19.48 -6.57 22.60
C SER A 733 -18.74 -5.64 21.64
N ASN A 734 -17.49 -5.96 21.33
CA ASN A 734 -16.66 -5.23 20.37
C ASN A 734 -16.59 -5.86 18.98
N LEU A 735 -17.16 -7.07 18.79
CA LEU A 735 -17.06 -7.79 17.52
C LEU A 735 -17.80 -7.03 16.43
N ARG A 736 -17.12 -6.74 15.33
CA ARG A 736 -17.58 -5.97 14.17
C ARG A 736 -17.68 -6.81 12.90
N ILE A 737 -16.70 -7.68 12.67
CA ILE A 737 -16.53 -8.38 11.39
C ILE A 737 -16.36 -9.88 11.63
N ILE A 738 -17.15 -10.69 10.90
CA ILE A 738 -16.97 -12.14 10.78
C ILE A 738 -16.81 -12.49 9.30
N ARG A 739 -15.67 -13.11 8.94
CA ARG A 739 -15.37 -13.58 7.59
C ARG A 739 -15.06 -15.06 7.60
N LEU A 740 -15.89 -15.88 6.97
CA LEU A 740 -15.73 -17.33 6.90
C LEU A 740 -15.65 -17.77 5.43
N THR A 741 -14.62 -18.52 5.04
CA THR A 741 -14.46 -18.94 3.63
C THR A 741 -13.95 -20.38 3.52
N GLY A 742 -14.56 -21.21 2.67
CA GLY A 742 -14.07 -22.56 2.38
C GLY A 742 -14.09 -23.50 3.60
N LEU A 743 -15.18 -23.44 4.40
CA LEU A 743 -15.35 -24.23 5.62
C LEU A 743 -16.35 -25.38 5.37
N GLU A 744 -15.88 -26.44 4.71
CA GLU A 744 -16.76 -27.53 4.23
C GLU A 744 -17.49 -28.29 5.34
N SER A 745 -16.87 -28.45 6.53
CA SER A 745 -17.48 -29.16 7.65
C SER A 745 -18.30 -28.30 8.60
N LEU A 746 -18.36 -26.98 8.40
CA LEU A 746 -18.97 -26.04 9.34
C LEU A 746 -20.45 -26.34 9.52
N ARG A 747 -20.87 -26.71 10.73
CA ARG A 747 -22.27 -27.04 11.04
C ARG A 747 -23.03 -25.86 11.63
N THR A 748 -22.38 -25.08 12.50
CA THR A 748 -22.97 -23.91 13.16
C THR A 748 -21.89 -22.87 13.42
N ILE A 749 -22.21 -21.58 13.30
CA ILE A 749 -21.28 -20.53 13.73
C ILE A 749 -21.25 -20.44 15.28
N TRP A 750 -22.37 -20.73 15.92
CA TRP A 750 -22.65 -20.46 17.33
C TRP A 750 -23.03 -21.75 18.09
N LYS A 751 -22.02 -22.50 18.52
CA LYS A 751 -22.24 -23.74 19.29
C LYS A 751 -22.77 -23.41 20.68
N GLY A 752 -23.81 -24.12 21.12
CA GLY A 752 -24.47 -23.86 22.40
C GLY A 752 -25.41 -22.65 22.40
N GLY A 753 -25.67 -22.03 21.24
CA GLY A 753 -26.54 -20.84 21.09
C GLY A 753 -28.05 -21.08 21.23
N VAL A 754 -28.48 -22.17 21.89
CA VAL A 754 -29.91 -22.51 22.08
C VAL A 754 -30.42 -21.95 23.42
N LYS A 755 -31.69 -21.52 23.45
CA LYS A 755 -32.28 -20.53 24.36
C LYS A 755 -32.30 -20.85 25.87
N PRO A 756 -32.29 -19.79 26.73
CA PRO A 756 -32.01 -18.38 26.39
C PRO A 756 -30.50 -18.11 26.29
N LEU A 757 -30.11 -17.16 25.42
CA LEU A 757 -28.72 -16.71 25.26
C LEU A 757 -28.18 -16.24 26.63
N PRO A 758 -26.93 -16.59 27.01
CA PRO A 758 -26.35 -16.08 28.24
C PRO A 758 -26.40 -14.54 28.27
N PRO A 759 -26.88 -13.89 29.35
CA PRO A 759 -26.99 -12.42 29.44
C PRO A 759 -25.66 -11.69 29.25
N SER A 760 -24.55 -12.40 29.45
CA SER A 760 -23.19 -11.91 29.26
C SER A 760 -22.76 -11.82 27.80
N VAL A 761 -23.45 -12.45 26.83
CA VAL A 761 -23.09 -12.35 25.40
C VAL A 761 -23.87 -11.22 24.75
N ARG A 762 -23.17 -10.26 24.14
CA ARG A 762 -23.79 -9.10 23.48
C ARG A 762 -23.07 -8.76 22.19
N LEU A 763 -23.75 -8.85 21.05
CA LEU A 763 -23.18 -8.55 19.72
C LEU A 763 -23.53 -7.13 19.25
N ALA A 764 -23.34 -6.14 20.12
CA ALA A 764 -23.85 -4.78 19.93
C ALA A 764 -23.15 -3.98 18.82
N LYS A 765 -22.00 -4.42 18.33
CA LYS A 765 -21.21 -3.70 17.30
C LYS A 765 -21.00 -4.51 16.02
N LEU A 766 -21.64 -5.69 15.87
CA LEU A 766 -21.43 -6.53 14.69
C LEU A 766 -22.07 -5.88 13.47
N THR A 767 -21.26 -5.50 12.49
CA THR A 767 -21.69 -4.76 11.29
C THR A 767 -21.56 -5.60 10.01
N VAL A 768 -20.60 -6.52 9.93
CA VAL A 768 -20.31 -7.27 8.70
C VAL A 768 -20.23 -8.76 8.98
N VAL A 769 -20.98 -9.55 8.21
CA VAL A 769 -20.89 -11.01 8.16
C VAL A 769 -20.74 -11.45 6.71
N GLU A 770 -19.60 -12.03 6.35
CA GLU A 770 -19.30 -12.54 5.02
C GLU A 770 -19.00 -14.04 5.09
N LEU A 771 -19.80 -14.84 4.40
CA LEU A 771 -19.70 -16.29 4.34
C LEU A 771 -19.50 -16.72 2.90
N SER A 772 -18.52 -17.57 2.65
CA SER A 772 -18.27 -18.15 1.34
C SER A 772 -17.95 -19.64 1.46
N SER A 773 -18.59 -20.49 0.68
CA SER A 773 -18.30 -21.94 0.61
C SER A 773 -18.34 -22.65 1.98
N CYS A 774 -19.37 -22.40 2.80
CA CYS A 774 -19.60 -23.10 4.07
C CYS A 774 -20.54 -24.30 3.86
N GLY A 775 -19.96 -25.46 3.52
CA GLY A 775 -20.68 -26.57 2.88
C GLY A 775 -21.69 -27.36 3.73
N ARG A 776 -21.63 -27.28 5.07
CA ARG A 776 -22.56 -27.98 5.99
C ARG A 776 -23.41 -27.04 6.83
N LEU A 777 -23.30 -25.73 6.64
CA LEU A 777 -23.99 -24.75 7.45
C LEU A 777 -25.46 -24.72 7.04
N THR A 778 -26.37 -25.02 7.97
CA THR A 778 -27.83 -25.03 7.72
C THR A 778 -28.50 -23.73 8.17
N VAL A 779 -28.01 -23.12 9.25
CA VAL A 779 -28.50 -21.86 9.81
C VAL A 779 -27.34 -20.95 10.21
N ILE A 780 -27.41 -19.65 9.88
CA ILE A 780 -26.38 -18.66 10.24
C ILE A 780 -26.59 -18.14 11.66
N PHE A 781 -27.79 -17.66 11.97
CA PHE A 781 -28.12 -17.03 13.25
C PHE A 781 -29.22 -17.81 13.98
N PRO A 782 -28.93 -18.43 15.14
CA PRO A 782 -29.96 -18.83 16.08
C PRO A 782 -30.86 -17.65 16.44
N TYR A 783 -32.14 -17.91 16.71
CA TYR A 783 -33.13 -16.86 16.97
C TYR A 783 -32.68 -15.88 18.08
N SER A 784 -32.10 -16.42 19.15
CA SER A 784 -31.61 -15.66 20.31
C SER A 784 -30.45 -14.72 19.96
N ILE A 785 -29.64 -15.07 18.97
CA ILE A 785 -28.51 -14.27 18.49
C ILE A 785 -29.02 -13.20 17.52
N ALA A 786 -29.91 -13.56 16.60
CA ALA A 786 -30.47 -12.65 15.61
C ALA A 786 -31.13 -11.41 16.27
N GLN A 787 -31.83 -11.59 17.39
CA GLN A 787 -32.45 -10.50 18.15
C GLN A 787 -31.46 -9.46 18.72
N ASN A 788 -30.19 -9.82 18.86
CA ASN A 788 -29.15 -8.95 19.42
C ASN A 788 -28.30 -8.25 18.34
N LEU A 789 -28.54 -8.53 17.06
CA LEU A 789 -27.76 -8.01 15.92
C LEU A 789 -28.34 -6.71 15.36
N LEU A 790 -28.42 -5.69 16.23
CA LEU A 790 -29.06 -4.40 15.92
C LEU A 790 -28.22 -3.50 14.99
N GLN A 791 -26.90 -3.74 14.90
CA GLN A 791 -25.97 -2.93 14.09
C GLN A 791 -25.49 -3.62 12.81
N LEU A 792 -26.06 -4.78 12.45
CA LEU A 792 -25.64 -5.51 11.26
C LEU A 792 -26.00 -4.69 10.01
N GLU A 793 -24.98 -4.31 9.22
CA GLU A 793 -25.14 -3.49 8.00
C GLU A 793 -24.96 -4.31 6.72
N VAL A 794 -24.04 -5.29 6.72
CA VAL A 794 -23.67 -6.07 5.53
C VAL A 794 -23.73 -7.56 5.83
N LEU A 795 -24.52 -8.28 5.02
CA LEU A 795 -24.59 -9.74 5.03
C LEU A 795 -24.30 -10.27 3.62
N LYS A 796 -23.16 -10.95 3.45
CA LYS A 796 -22.81 -11.61 2.19
C LYS A 796 -22.70 -13.10 2.38
N ILE A 797 -23.35 -13.87 1.51
CA ILE A 797 -23.41 -15.32 1.56
C ILE A 797 -23.17 -15.84 0.14
N ASN A 798 -22.14 -16.65 -0.05
CA ASN A 798 -21.78 -17.21 -1.35
C ASN A 798 -21.51 -18.72 -1.21
N CYS A 799 -21.97 -19.54 -2.16
CA CYS A 799 -21.66 -20.98 -2.23
C CYS A 799 -22.02 -21.80 -0.97
N CYS A 800 -22.98 -21.36 -0.15
CA CYS A 800 -23.43 -22.06 1.06
C CYS A 800 -24.58 -23.02 0.74
N ASN A 801 -24.30 -24.06 -0.06
CA ASN A 801 -25.31 -24.90 -0.70
C ASN A 801 -26.25 -25.69 0.23
N LYS A 802 -25.88 -25.91 1.51
CA LYS A 802 -26.74 -26.56 2.50
C LYS A 802 -27.51 -25.60 3.40
N LEU A 803 -27.36 -24.29 3.19
CA LEU A 803 -28.04 -23.28 3.98
C LEU A 803 -29.54 -23.32 3.71
N GLU A 804 -30.33 -23.58 4.76
CA GLU A 804 -31.79 -23.70 4.70
C GLU A 804 -32.46 -22.40 5.16
N SER A 805 -31.87 -21.71 6.14
CA SER A 805 -32.36 -20.41 6.64
C SER A 805 -31.23 -19.50 7.13
N ILE A 806 -31.39 -18.19 6.96
CA ILE A 806 -30.48 -17.19 7.55
C ILE A 806 -30.70 -17.10 9.08
N VAL A 807 -31.96 -17.17 9.53
CA VAL A 807 -32.35 -17.06 10.96
C VAL A 807 -33.17 -18.27 11.37
N GLU A 808 -32.79 -18.92 12.47
CA GLU A 808 -33.56 -20.03 13.06
C GLU A 808 -34.98 -19.58 13.43
N GLU A 809 -35.95 -20.45 13.19
CA GLU A 809 -37.35 -20.22 13.55
C GLU A 809 -37.55 -20.31 15.06
N ARG A 810 -38.59 -19.65 15.57
CA ARG A 810 -38.84 -19.53 17.00
C ARG A 810 -39.31 -20.91 17.51
N PRO A 811 -38.66 -21.52 18.52
CA PRO A 811 -39.27 -22.67 19.19
C PRO A 811 -40.59 -22.26 19.85
N ASP A 812 -41.64 -23.05 19.59
CA ASP A 812 -43.00 -22.95 20.13
C ASP A 812 -43.02 -22.73 21.65
N VAL A 813 -43.08 -21.46 22.08
CA VAL A 813 -43.38 -21.12 23.48
C VAL A 813 -44.17 -19.81 23.53
N SER A 814 -45.46 -19.96 23.87
CA SER A 814 -46.46 -19.00 24.39
C SER A 814 -46.58 -17.62 23.74
N VAL A 815 -47.83 -17.28 23.42
CA VAL A 815 -48.32 -16.30 22.43
C VAL A 815 -48.14 -14.81 22.79
N ASP A 816 -47.59 -14.44 23.95
CA ASP A 816 -47.74 -13.06 24.46
C ASP A 816 -46.46 -12.21 24.60
N GLN A 817 -45.45 -12.37 23.74
CA GLN A 817 -44.26 -11.49 23.80
C GLN A 817 -43.86 -10.89 22.44
N TYR A 818 -43.92 -9.54 22.42
CA TYR A 818 -43.37 -8.58 21.44
C TYR A 818 -42.20 -9.19 20.64
N GLN A 819 -42.33 -9.26 19.32
CA GLN A 819 -41.25 -9.74 18.45
C GLN A 819 -40.17 -8.66 18.34
N PRO A 820 -38.94 -8.88 18.84
CA PRO A 820 -37.86 -7.90 18.72
C PRO A 820 -37.40 -7.79 17.26
N ALA A 821 -37.11 -6.57 16.81
CA ALA A 821 -36.61 -6.29 15.48
C ALA A 821 -35.30 -7.07 15.19
N CYS A 822 -35.25 -7.77 14.06
CA CYS A 822 -34.04 -8.41 13.56
C CYS A 822 -33.43 -7.55 12.43
N PHE A 823 -32.15 -7.24 12.54
CA PHE A 823 -31.36 -6.51 11.53
C PHE A 823 -31.91 -5.13 11.09
N PRO A 824 -32.35 -4.24 12.01
CA PRO A 824 -32.95 -2.96 11.66
C PRO A 824 -32.04 -2.01 10.86
N ASN A 825 -30.72 -2.18 10.95
CA ASN A 825 -29.71 -1.39 10.26
C ASN A 825 -29.11 -2.09 9.03
N LEU A 826 -29.68 -3.22 8.57
CA LEU A 826 -29.16 -3.93 7.41
C LEU A 826 -29.28 -3.08 6.16
N ARG A 827 -28.18 -2.90 5.43
CA ARG A 827 -28.07 -2.07 4.22
C ARG A 827 -27.83 -2.90 2.97
N ILE A 828 -26.98 -3.92 3.06
CA ILE A 828 -26.57 -4.72 1.91
C ILE A 828 -26.77 -6.20 2.23
N ILE A 829 -27.53 -6.88 1.38
CA ILE A 829 -27.61 -8.33 1.36
C ILE A 829 -27.18 -8.86 -0.01
N GLU A 830 -26.18 -9.74 0.00
CA GLU A 830 -25.71 -10.45 -1.19
C GLU A 830 -25.79 -11.95 -0.95
N VAL A 831 -26.56 -12.68 -1.76
CA VAL A 831 -26.71 -14.13 -1.66
C VAL A 831 -26.49 -14.77 -3.02
N SER A 832 -25.43 -15.54 -3.16
CA SER A 832 -25.11 -16.24 -4.41
C SER A 832 -24.91 -17.74 -4.16
N GLU A 833 -25.34 -18.56 -5.12
CA GLU A 833 -25.08 -20.02 -5.14
C GLU A 833 -25.48 -20.73 -3.83
N CYS A 834 -26.63 -20.38 -3.25
CA CYS A 834 -27.17 -20.98 -2.03
C CYS A 834 -28.40 -21.82 -2.35
N SER A 835 -28.17 -23.00 -2.94
CA SER A 835 -29.23 -23.78 -3.61
C SER A 835 -30.42 -24.16 -2.72
N ARG A 836 -30.21 -24.47 -1.44
CA ARG A 836 -31.26 -24.89 -0.48
C ARG A 836 -31.98 -23.76 0.25
N LEU A 837 -31.55 -22.52 0.06
CA LEU A 837 -32.14 -21.39 0.79
C LEU A 837 -33.51 -21.08 0.19
N ARG A 838 -34.57 -21.26 0.97
CA ARG A 838 -35.96 -21.15 0.49
C ARG A 838 -36.50 -19.72 0.49
N LYS A 839 -36.07 -18.90 1.45
CA LYS A 839 -36.50 -17.52 1.69
C LYS A 839 -35.31 -16.68 2.17
N LEU A 840 -35.31 -15.37 1.93
CA LEU A 840 -34.36 -14.46 2.58
C LEU A 840 -34.85 -14.07 3.98
N PHE A 841 -36.09 -13.60 4.06
CA PHE A 841 -36.70 -13.12 5.29
C PHE A 841 -38.14 -13.60 5.39
N SER A 842 -38.65 -13.66 6.62
CA SER A 842 -40.09 -13.76 6.81
C SER A 842 -40.75 -12.39 6.74
N VAL A 843 -42.06 -12.36 6.49
CA VAL A 843 -42.84 -11.10 6.46
C VAL A 843 -42.63 -10.28 7.74
N ALA A 844 -42.71 -10.94 8.89
CA ALA A 844 -42.47 -10.30 10.18
C ALA A 844 -41.08 -9.65 10.29
N LYS A 845 -40.04 -10.30 9.77
CA LYS A 845 -38.66 -9.79 9.79
C LYS A 845 -38.44 -8.68 8.76
N ALA A 846 -39.03 -8.82 7.57
CA ALA A 846 -38.89 -7.86 6.47
C ALA A 846 -39.40 -6.45 6.83
N ARG A 847 -40.44 -6.35 7.67
CA ARG A 847 -40.98 -5.06 8.15
C ARG A 847 -39.95 -4.22 8.92
N TYR A 848 -38.92 -4.83 9.50
CA TYR A 848 -37.88 -4.10 10.25
C TYR A 848 -36.72 -3.62 9.38
N LEU A 849 -36.63 -4.04 8.11
CA LEU A 849 -35.50 -3.75 7.21
C LEU A 849 -35.60 -2.37 6.55
N GLN A 850 -35.90 -1.34 7.33
CA GLN A 850 -36.17 0.02 6.84
C GLN A 850 -34.94 0.71 6.21
N GLN A 851 -33.72 0.24 6.51
CA GLN A 851 -32.47 0.80 5.98
C GLN A 851 -31.86 -0.02 4.84
N LEU A 852 -32.56 -1.05 4.34
CA LEU A 852 -32.04 -1.92 3.29
C LEU A 852 -31.91 -1.16 1.98
N LYS A 853 -30.70 -1.12 1.42
CA LYS A 853 -30.34 -0.35 0.22
C LYS A 853 -30.13 -1.22 -0.99
N GLU A 854 -29.50 -2.38 -0.81
CA GLU A 854 -29.11 -3.28 -1.89
C GLU A 854 -29.49 -4.73 -1.60
N ILE A 855 -30.16 -5.36 -2.56
CA ILE A 855 -30.42 -6.80 -2.61
C ILE A 855 -29.78 -7.36 -3.88
N ASN A 856 -28.78 -8.21 -3.72
CA ASN A 856 -28.11 -8.89 -4.84
C ASN A 856 -28.23 -10.41 -4.64
N ILE A 857 -29.02 -11.08 -5.47
CA ILE A 857 -29.25 -12.53 -5.36
C ILE A 857 -28.92 -13.20 -6.69
N SER A 858 -28.22 -14.33 -6.64
CA SER A 858 -27.98 -15.12 -7.84
C SER A 858 -27.87 -16.61 -7.61
N SER A 859 -28.34 -17.40 -8.58
CA SER A 859 -28.13 -18.87 -8.62
C SER A 859 -28.64 -19.62 -7.37
N CYS A 860 -29.69 -19.14 -6.70
CA CYS A 860 -30.36 -19.81 -5.58
C CYS A 860 -31.60 -20.57 -6.07
N LYS A 861 -31.45 -21.88 -6.30
CA LYS A 861 -32.40 -22.68 -7.09
C LYS A 861 -33.71 -23.05 -6.38
N ASP A 862 -33.72 -23.23 -5.06
CA ASP A 862 -34.95 -23.63 -4.33
C ASP A 862 -35.76 -22.41 -3.83
N MET A 863 -35.28 -21.19 -4.06
CA MET A 863 -35.95 -19.97 -3.64
C MET A 863 -37.10 -19.63 -4.61
N VAL A 864 -38.33 -19.70 -4.10
CA VAL A 864 -39.57 -19.40 -4.87
C VAL A 864 -39.97 -17.94 -4.68
N GLU A 865 -39.81 -17.42 -3.47
CA GLU A 865 -40.10 -16.04 -3.10
C GLU A 865 -39.00 -15.50 -2.16
N LEU A 866 -38.73 -14.19 -2.22
CA LEU A 866 -37.71 -13.58 -1.36
C LEU A 866 -38.21 -13.44 0.08
N ILE A 867 -39.49 -13.09 0.24
CA ILE A 867 -40.16 -12.88 1.52
C ILE A 867 -41.35 -13.84 1.63
N SER A 868 -41.33 -14.74 2.62
CA SER A 868 -42.41 -15.73 2.85
C SER A 868 -43.00 -15.65 4.25
N HIS A 869 -44.09 -16.39 4.49
CA HIS A 869 -44.61 -16.63 5.84
C HIS A 869 -43.66 -17.52 6.67
N ASP A 870 -43.74 -17.40 8.00
CA ASP A 870 -43.10 -18.33 8.93
C ASP A 870 -44.01 -19.55 9.23
N GLU A 871 -45.36 -19.41 9.24
CA GLU A 871 -46.32 -20.50 9.53
C GLU A 871 -47.67 -20.39 8.76
N GLU A 872 -48.36 -21.53 8.58
CA GLU A 872 -49.74 -21.64 8.09
C GLU A 872 -50.73 -21.05 9.13
N GLY A 873 -50.83 -19.71 9.23
CA GLY A 873 -51.71 -19.06 10.20
C GLY A 873 -51.57 -17.54 10.33
N GLU A 874 -50.53 -16.92 9.76
CA GLU A 874 -50.34 -15.45 9.76
C GLU A 874 -51.21 -14.72 8.70
N GLU A 875 -52.22 -15.38 8.13
CA GLU A 875 -53.15 -14.81 7.13
C GLU A 875 -54.06 -13.70 7.70
N ASP A 876 -54.23 -13.63 9.03
CA ASP A 876 -55.17 -12.74 9.73
C ASP A 876 -54.57 -11.38 10.17
N THR A 877 -53.38 -11.00 9.70
CA THR A 877 -52.83 -9.66 10.01
C THR A 877 -53.54 -8.54 9.22
N GLU A 878 -54.04 -7.50 9.92
CA GLU A 878 -54.73 -6.36 9.29
C GLU A 878 -53.81 -5.55 8.34
N ASP A 879 -52.51 -5.47 8.66
CA ASP A 879 -51.53 -4.73 7.87
C ASP A 879 -50.86 -5.62 6.81
N LYS A 880 -51.40 -5.62 5.60
CA LYS A 880 -50.89 -6.41 4.48
C LYS A 880 -49.76 -5.73 3.69
N ARG A 881 -49.14 -4.66 4.22
CA ARG A 881 -48.08 -3.90 3.53
C ARG A 881 -46.71 -4.14 4.17
N ILE A 882 -45.70 -4.32 3.32
CA ILE A 882 -44.28 -4.36 3.69
C ILE A 882 -43.62 -3.18 2.98
N SER A 883 -42.92 -2.30 3.69
CA SER A 883 -42.24 -1.15 3.09
C SER A 883 -40.74 -1.25 3.27
N LEU A 884 -39.98 -1.15 2.16
CA LEU A 884 -38.51 -1.05 2.14
C LEU A 884 -38.12 0.31 1.53
N PRO A 885 -38.18 1.39 2.32
CA PRO A 885 -38.17 2.76 1.80
C PRO A 885 -36.82 3.20 1.22
N GLU A 886 -35.71 2.61 1.66
CA GLU A 886 -34.35 2.97 1.25
C GLU A 886 -33.79 2.06 0.14
N LEU A 887 -34.54 1.05 -0.30
CA LEU A 887 -34.06 0.07 -1.29
C LEU A 887 -33.94 0.74 -2.65
N TYR A 888 -32.71 0.94 -3.12
CA TYR A 888 -32.43 1.65 -4.39
C TYR A 888 -31.96 0.71 -5.51
N SER A 889 -31.34 -0.44 -5.17
CA SER A 889 -30.82 -1.40 -6.14
C SER A 889 -31.23 -2.84 -5.80
N MET A 890 -31.81 -3.54 -6.77
CA MET A 890 -32.15 -4.95 -6.70
C MET A 890 -31.60 -5.69 -7.93
N LYS A 891 -30.77 -6.71 -7.72
CA LYS A 891 -30.25 -7.57 -8.79
C LYS A 891 -30.60 -9.02 -8.49
N ILE A 892 -31.35 -9.65 -9.38
CA ILE A 892 -31.74 -11.06 -9.28
C ILE A 892 -31.30 -11.76 -10.56
N LYS A 893 -30.42 -12.75 -10.45
CA LYS A 893 -29.82 -13.42 -11.61
C LYS A 893 -29.85 -14.94 -11.52
N ASP A 894 -30.11 -15.61 -12.63
CA ASP A 894 -30.00 -17.07 -12.75
C ASP A 894 -30.83 -17.83 -11.68
N MET A 895 -32.06 -17.36 -11.43
CA MET A 895 -32.97 -17.94 -10.45
C MET A 895 -34.02 -18.80 -11.15
N SER A 896 -33.88 -20.12 -11.06
CA SER A 896 -34.74 -21.06 -11.80
C SER A 896 -36.17 -21.19 -11.26
N SER A 897 -36.37 -21.00 -9.95
CA SER A 897 -37.66 -21.26 -9.29
C SER A 897 -38.37 -20.00 -8.80
N ILE A 898 -37.70 -18.86 -8.80
CA ILE A 898 -38.29 -17.61 -8.32
C ILE A 898 -39.45 -17.21 -9.25
N ASN A 899 -40.62 -16.96 -8.67
CA ASN A 899 -41.78 -16.50 -9.42
C ASN A 899 -42.35 -15.16 -8.91
N ARG A 900 -42.12 -14.85 -7.64
CA ARG A 900 -42.63 -13.65 -6.95
C ARG A 900 -41.60 -13.06 -5.99
N LEU A 901 -41.80 -11.80 -5.62
CA LEU A 901 -40.99 -11.12 -4.60
C LEU A 901 -41.43 -11.48 -3.16
N CYS A 902 -42.74 -11.62 -2.93
CA CYS A 902 -43.32 -11.82 -1.60
C CYS A 902 -44.56 -12.73 -1.67
N ALA A 903 -44.90 -13.35 -0.53
CA ALA A 903 -46.11 -14.16 -0.36
C ALA A 903 -47.39 -13.45 -0.82
N THR A 904 -48.31 -14.23 -1.41
CA THR A 904 -49.51 -13.77 -2.15
C THR A 904 -50.48 -12.90 -1.34
N SER A 905 -50.42 -12.94 -0.02
CA SER A 905 -51.29 -12.15 0.87
C SER A 905 -50.73 -10.75 1.19
N PHE A 906 -49.54 -10.38 0.71
CA PHE A 906 -48.87 -9.11 1.05
C PHE A 906 -48.44 -8.31 -0.17
N SER A 907 -48.38 -6.98 0.01
CA SER A 907 -47.84 -6.02 -0.96
C SER A 907 -46.51 -5.44 -0.47
N VAL A 908 -45.52 -5.29 -1.37
CA VAL A 908 -44.20 -4.73 -1.04
C VAL A 908 -44.04 -3.35 -1.67
N ASP A 909 -43.88 -2.31 -0.86
CA ASP A 909 -43.67 -0.93 -1.31
C ASP A 909 -42.19 -0.58 -1.39
N LEU A 910 -41.74 -0.11 -2.56
CA LEU A 910 -40.32 0.12 -2.91
C LEU A 910 -40.11 1.55 -3.45
N PRO A 911 -40.38 2.62 -2.67
CA PRO A 911 -40.46 4.00 -3.17
C PRO A 911 -39.13 4.57 -3.70
N SER A 912 -37.98 4.06 -3.23
CA SER A 912 -36.65 4.52 -3.63
C SER A 912 -35.98 3.67 -4.71
N LEU A 913 -36.65 2.65 -5.23
CA LEU A 913 -36.05 1.69 -6.17
C LEU A 913 -35.76 2.33 -7.53
N GLU A 914 -34.49 2.43 -7.88
CA GLU A 914 -34.01 3.08 -9.10
C GLU A 914 -33.39 2.09 -10.09
N GLN A 915 -32.77 1.01 -9.58
CA GLN A 915 -32.12 -0.01 -10.39
C GLN A 915 -32.72 -1.40 -10.10
N VAL A 916 -33.19 -2.05 -11.16
CA VAL A 916 -33.57 -3.47 -11.15
C VAL A 916 -32.83 -4.19 -12.28
N VAL A 917 -32.27 -5.36 -11.98
CA VAL A 917 -31.67 -6.24 -12.98
C VAL A 917 -32.26 -7.64 -12.79
N LEU A 918 -32.99 -8.15 -13.80
CA LEU A 918 -33.53 -9.51 -13.82
C LEU A 918 -32.90 -10.29 -14.97
N GLU A 919 -31.91 -11.11 -14.66
CA GLU A 919 -31.21 -11.88 -15.68
C GLU A 919 -31.52 -13.37 -15.52
N LYS A 920 -31.93 -14.09 -16.57
CA LYS A 920 -32.15 -15.55 -16.54
C LYS A 920 -33.08 -16.03 -15.40
N CYS A 921 -34.23 -15.38 -15.20
CA CYS A 921 -35.25 -15.76 -14.22
C CYS A 921 -36.55 -16.17 -14.94
N PRO A 922 -36.66 -17.40 -15.49
CA PRO A 922 -37.70 -17.76 -16.45
C PRO A 922 -39.13 -17.82 -15.90
N ASN A 923 -39.27 -18.03 -14.58
CA ASN A 923 -40.57 -18.19 -13.91
C ASN A 923 -41.06 -16.90 -13.24
N MET A 924 -40.35 -15.78 -13.39
CA MET A 924 -40.72 -14.51 -12.76
C MET A 924 -41.95 -13.90 -13.47
N GLU A 925 -43.14 -14.17 -12.93
CA GLU A 925 -44.42 -13.76 -13.54
C GLU A 925 -44.83 -12.33 -13.15
N GLU A 926 -44.48 -11.85 -11.94
CA GLU A 926 -45.14 -10.70 -11.32
C GLU A 926 -44.25 -9.46 -11.06
N PHE A 927 -43.23 -9.21 -11.88
CA PHE A 927 -42.48 -7.94 -11.74
C PHE A 927 -43.16 -6.76 -12.43
N ASN A 928 -43.92 -7.00 -13.52
CA ASN A 928 -44.48 -5.92 -14.35
C ASN A 928 -45.60 -6.35 -15.34
N SER A 929 -46.75 -6.82 -14.85
CA SER A 929 -47.96 -6.90 -15.70
C SER A 929 -49.25 -6.54 -14.94
N ASP A 930 -49.74 -5.33 -15.23
CA ASP A 930 -51.07 -4.76 -14.94
C ASP A 930 -51.39 -4.36 -13.46
N PRO A 931 -51.35 -3.05 -13.11
CA PRO A 931 -51.66 -2.53 -11.77
C PRO A 931 -53.09 -2.79 -11.27
N GLN A 932 -53.99 -3.31 -12.10
CA GLN A 932 -55.42 -3.30 -11.82
C GLN A 932 -56.05 -4.66 -11.44
N LYS A 933 -55.28 -5.75 -11.28
CA LYS A 933 -55.92 -7.03 -10.91
C LYS A 933 -55.39 -7.78 -9.70
N TYR A 934 -54.11 -7.70 -9.33
CA TYR A 934 -53.59 -8.29 -8.10
C TYR A 934 -52.43 -7.43 -7.57
N GLY A 935 -52.36 -7.23 -6.26
CA GLY A 935 -51.59 -6.15 -5.62
C GLY A 935 -50.07 -6.26 -5.79
N VAL A 936 -49.54 -5.60 -6.81
CA VAL A 936 -48.10 -5.42 -7.02
C VAL A 936 -47.65 -4.06 -6.44
N GLY A 937 -46.51 -4.07 -5.76
CA GLY A 937 -45.85 -2.90 -5.17
C GLY A 937 -45.58 -1.75 -6.13
N HIS A 938 -45.79 -0.50 -5.69
CA HIS A 938 -45.38 0.67 -6.45
C HIS A 938 -43.86 0.91 -6.32
N ALA A 939 -43.15 0.87 -7.44
CA ALA A 939 -41.77 1.37 -7.58
C ALA A 939 -41.77 2.59 -8.53
N PRO A 940 -42.19 3.78 -8.04
CA PRO A 940 -42.55 4.93 -8.88
C PRO A 940 -41.39 5.52 -9.70
N LYS A 941 -40.15 5.15 -9.38
CA LYS A 941 -38.93 5.66 -10.03
C LYS A 941 -38.41 4.77 -11.17
N LEU A 942 -38.94 3.56 -11.37
CA LEU A 942 -38.48 2.66 -12.43
C LEU A 942 -38.96 3.12 -13.81
N LYS A 943 -38.02 3.39 -14.73
CA LYS A 943 -38.34 3.66 -16.14
C LYS A 943 -38.52 2.33 -16.88
N VAL A 944 -39.61 2.20 -17.63
CA VAL A 944 -39.91 1.07 -18.54
C VAL A 944 -38.75 0.93 -19.54
N GLY A 945 -37.82 0.00 -19.30
CA GLY A 945 -36.61 -0.19 -20.11
C GLY A 945 -35.40 -0.82 -19.40
N GLN A 946 -35.45 -1.07 -18.10
CA GLN A 946 -34.44 -1.83 -17.35
C GLN A 946 -35.08 -3.05 -16.67
N ILE A 947 -35.29 -4.11 -17.46
CA ILE A 947 -35.57 -5.47 -16.98
C ILE A 947 -34.56 -6.38 -17.65
#